data_AF-A0A7C5BXN7-F1
#
_entry.id   AF-A0A7C5BXN7-F1
#
_cell.length_a   1.000
_cell.length_b   1.000
_cell.length_c   1.000
_cell.angle_alpha   90.00
_cell.angle_beta   90.00
_cell.angle_gamma   90.00
#
_symmetry.space_group_name_H-M   'P 1'
#
loop_
_entity.id
_entity.type
_entity.pdbx_description
1 polymer ?
#
loop_
_entity_poly.entity_id
_entity_poly.type
_entity_poly.pdbx_seq_one_letter_code
_entity_poly.pdbx_strand_id
1 'polypeptide(L)'
;MARKNWLVLWLTALGWASVGVWGSPVWGADRPQTTSGDVQALRAQCDDLLRRARQAMAENDLQAARALLSQAEALGVEYPPLYPGDTPQKLRRDLDRKTQALQGGRGTGLLGALVGRNDPSPASDPFAAAQAAGGDLKALARQYVLEGRKALAAGNLEAAAAWYRKAVELQVPFEAHEDSPARLAADILRQGGQLAPPSTSGNTLQNLTPLPPTTVAASGGQTPPAAGASGVDPAVRAESDRLLLEARRALASGDVRRATELVERAKTLNVPYGPQEDSPQRVETDIRNYAELVATRSTRGQSDLYRAQYARLLIQQAEGLLRHGDLDQAEYLASLAARQGVTFGPFETTPQNILERIAAQRRQSGLSGLAGTVPGAKEQAAALLRQARAALALGDVTRAQQLALQAQALQVPESAFGPGEDRPSLLLLEIQRLSTQSSAVTPAGFGAPAVGLLPSGVTLASANTALYQPGTDPTFNRYASAQGWPTVTPGPALGMNVPAGGGVARALMEQGEAALRNQDYVTAAQYFQQAARYMHELDPLTAQRLQDRLQLTAMQVPSTQPAVDPVVAAQQERFQRVAMEVAHQEGRAKAMLESDPKGAIAVLEEARKQVETAGLEPRHRDALLARLDRALAEARDYLEKNRLEIELRERNRAVEQEVQERQLRRAGRQGRRAPWGGGIHKG
;
A
#
# COMPACT_ATOMS: atom_id res chain seq x y z
N MET A 1 -0.43 2.43 -74.83
CA MET A 1 0.03 1.06 -74.49
C MET A 1 1.55 1.06 -74.42
N ALA A 2 2.10 1.24 -73.22
CA ALA A 2 3.55 1.21 -72.93
C ALA A 2 3.76 0.02 -71.96
N ARG A 3 4.55 -1.04 -72.22
CA ARG A 3 6.01 -1.15 -72.50
C ARG A 3 6.82 -0.32 -71.49
N LYS A 4 7.87 -0.77 -70.81
CA LYS A 4 8.69 -1.99 -70.75
C LYS A 4 9.67 -1.79 -69.56
N ASN A 5 9.83 -2.80 -68.70
CA ASN A 5 11.10 -3.43 -68.28
C ASN A 5 12.42 -2.62 -68.19
N TRP A 6 13.12 -2.71 -67.03
CA TRP A 6 14.57 -3.07 -66.82
C TRP A 6 15.14 -2.47 -65.50
N LEU A 7 15.78 -3.30 -64.63
CA LEU A 7 17.24 -3.39 -64.34
C LEU A 7 17.84 -2.07 -63.78
N VAL A 8 18.46 -1.93 -62.59
CA VAL A 8 19.60 -2.61 -61.92
C VAL A 8 20.71 -1.56 -61.61
N LEU A 9 21.38 -1.74 -60.45
CA LEU A 9 22.75 -1.33 -60.07
C LEU A 9 23.14 0.17 -59.84
N TRP A 10 23.56 0.43 -58.57
CA TRP A 10 24.83 1.02 -58.07
C TRP A 10 25.26 2.50 -58.28
N LEU A 11 25.95 2.97 -57.22
CA LEU A 11 27.12 3.91 -57.18
C LEU A 11 26.82 5.38 -57.48
N THR A 12 27.39 6.39 -56.83
CA THR A 12 28.67 6.50 -56.10
C THR A 12 28.71 7.87 -55.39
N ALA A 13 29.53 7.96 -54.34
CA ALA A 13 30.42 9.10 -54.02
C ALA A 13 29.75 10.42 -53.54
N LEU A 14 30.32 11.23 -52.64
CA LEU A 14 31.66 11.33 -52.05
C LEU A 14 31.51 11.69 -50.56
N GLY A 15 32.42 11.18 -49.73
CA GLY A 15 32.70 11.77 -48.44
C GLY A 15 33.66 12.95 -48.59
N TRP A 16 33.44 14.01 -47.81
CA TRP A 16 34.47 14.96 -47.42
C TRP A 16 34.35 15.23 -45.93
N ALA A 17 35.38 14.82 -45.20
CA ALA A 17 35.68 15.27 -43.86
C ALA A 17 36.22 16.70 -43.94
N SER A 18 35.74 17.58 -43.07
CA SER A 18 36.43 18.83 -42.73
C SER A 18 36.43 19.02 -41.22
N VAL A 19 37.64 18.90 -40.68
CA VAL A 19 38.07 19.47 -39.40
C VAL A 19 38.16 21.00 -39.56
N GLY A 20 37.78 21.75 -38.53
CA GLY A 20 37.97 23.21 -38.45
C GLY A 20 36.95 23.83 -37.51
N VAL A 21 37.24 23.99 -36.22
CA VAL A 21 37.92 25.17 -35.63
C VAL A 21 37.11 26.47 -35.83
N TRP A 22 36.43 26.85 -34.75
CA TRP A 22 36.13 28.19 -34.24
C TRP A 22 36.27 29.40 -35.18
N GLY A 23 35.16 30.07 -35.44
CA GLY A 23 35.13 31.43 -35.99
C GLY A 23 33.72 31.96 -36.23
N SER A 24 33.20 32.78 -35.31
CA SER A 24 32.09 33.72 -35.57
C SER A 24 32.67 35.08 -35.99
N PRO A 25 31.87 36.07 -36.46
CA PRO A 25 30.82 36.05 -37.47
C PRO A 25 31.09 37.13 -38.56
N VAL A 26 30.51 36.99 -39.77
CA VAL A 26 30.36 38.12 -40.71
C VAL A 26 28.93 38.12 -41.26
N TRP A 27 28.24 39.24 -41.06
CA TRP A 27 26.95 39.56 -41.64
C TRP A 27 27.13 40.01 -43.09
N GLY A 28 26.40 39.40 -44.03
CA GLY A 28 26.35 39.87 -45.43
C GLY A 28 25.57 38.93 -46.35
N ALA A 29 24.31 39.31 -46.61
CA ALA A 29 23.48 39.07 -47.80
C ALA A 29 23.54 37.71 -48.54
N ASP A 30 22.48 36.91 -48.40
CA ASP A 30 21.44 36.76 -49.44
C ASP A 30 20.50 35.63 -49.00
N ARG A 31 19.25 35.98 -48.66
CA ARG A 31 18.17 34.99 -48.53
C ARG A 31 16.98 35.45 -49.38
N PRO A 32 16.40 34.56 -50.19
CA PRO A 32 15.22 34.89 -50.98
C PRO A 32 14.10 35.36 -50.04
N GLN A 33 13.50 36.51 -50.35
CA GLN A 33 12.34 37.01 -49.63
C GLN A 33 11.15 36.08 -49.89
N THR A 34 10.94 35.10 -49.03
CA THR A 34 9.66 34.39 -48.95
C THR A 34 8.60 35.40 -48.53
N THR A 35 7.63 35.68 -49.40
CA THR A 35 6.59 36.67 -49.08
C THR A 35 5.75 36.15 -47.90
N SER A 36 5.20 37.06 -47.09
CA SER A 36 4.36 36.69 -45.94
C SER A 36 3.15 35.82 -46.32
N GLY A 37 2.67 35.93 -47.57
CA GLY A 37 1.62 35.08 -48.13
C GLY A 37 2.06 33.63 -48.37
N ASP A 38 3.30 33.40 -48.83
CA ASP A 38 3.83 32.05 -49.05
C ASP A 38 4.00 31.29 -47.73
N VAL A 39 4.43 31.99 -46.68
CA VAL A 39 4.56 31.43 -45.32
C VAL A 39 3.19 31.07 -44.74
N GLN A 40 2.17 31.88 -44.98
CA GLN A 40 0.80 31.58 -44.57
C GLN A 40 0.21 30.39 -45.34
N ALA A 41 0.48 30.30 -46.66
CA ALA A 41 0.05 29.18 -47.49
C ALA A 41 0.71 27.85 -47.07
N LEU A 42 2.03 27.87 -46.80
CA LEU A 42 2.74 26.70 -46.27
C LEU A 42 2.17 26.26 -44.91
N ARG A 43 1.86 27.23 -44.04
CA ARG A 43 1.27 26.95 -42.73
C ARG A 43 -0.13 26.34 -42.85
N ALA A 44 -0.97 26.84 -43.74
CA ALA A 44 -2.29 26.27 -44.00
C ALA A 44 -2.20 24.83 -44.54
N GLN A 45 -1.24 24.56 -45.44
CA GLN A 45 -0.98 23.20 -45.93
C GLN A 45 -0.51 22.26 -44.82
N CYS A 46 0.37 22.73 -43.94
CA CYS A 46 0.83 21.98 -42.77
C CYS A 46 -0.34 21.69 -41.80
N ASP A 47 -1.17 22.69 -41.51
CA ASP A 47 -2.34 22.54 -40.64
C ASP A 47 -3.36 21.54 -41.20
N ASP A 48 -3.57 21.51 -42.53
CA ASP A 48 -4.43 20.52 -43.19
C ASP A 48 -3.84 19.09 -43.13
N LEU A 49 -2.52 18.93 -43.28
CA LEU A 49 -1.85 17.65 -43.10
C LEU A 49 -1.97 17.13 -41.66
N LEU A 50 -1.80 18.01 -40.67
CA LEU A 50 -1.95 17.67 -39.26
C LEU A 50 -3.41 17.27 -38.93
N ARG A 51 -4.39 17.95 -39.52
CA ARG A 51 -5.81 17.61 -39.36
C ARG A 51 -6.12 16.22 -39.93
N ARG A 52 -5.62 15.90 -41.13
CA ARG A 52 -5.75 14.58 -41.75
C ARG A 52 -5.04 13.49 -40.95
N ALA A 53 -3.86 13.79 -40.41
CA ALA A 53 -3.11 12.84 -39.59
C ALA A 53 -3.85 12.52 -38.27
N ARG A 54 -4.52 13.51 -37.67
CA ARG A 54 -5.39 13.27 -36.50
C ARG A 54 -6.64 12.46 -36.84
N GLN A 55 -7.22 12.67 -38.04
CA GLN A 55 -8.30 11.83 -38.54
C GLN A 55 -7.85 10.38 -38.74
N ALA A 56 -6.69 10.15 -39.38
CA ALA A 56 -6.11 8.81 -39.53
C ALA A 56 -5.82 8.15 -38.18
N MET A 57 -5.37 8.91 -37.17
CA MET A 57 -5.27 8.40 -35.81
C MET A 57 -6.63 8.01 -35.23
N ALA A 58 -7.70 8.79 -35.45
CA ALA A 58 -9.05 8.44 -34.98
C ALA A 58 -9.56 7.14 -35.62
N GLU A 59 -9.19 6.90 -36.89
CA GLU A 59 -9.47 5.68 -37.66
C GLU A 59 -8.52 4.50 -37.30
N ASN A 60 -7.60 4.70 -36.36
CA ASN A 60 -6.61 3.73 -35.90
C ASN A 60 -5.54 3.33 -36.93
N ASP A 61 -5.44 4.07 -38.04
CA ASP A 61 -4.39 3.90 -39.05
C ASP A 61 -3.14 4.70 -38.67
N LEU A 62 -2.33 4.10 -37.80
CA LEU A 62 -1.10 4.71 -37.29
C LEU A 62 -0.01 4.85 -38.36
N GLN A 63 -0.05 4.03 -39.43
CA GLN A 63 0.95 4.13 -40.50
C GLN A 63 0.65 5.32 -41.40
N ALA A 64 -0.61 5.50 -41.81
CA ALA A 64 -1.03 6.67 -42.57
C ALA A 64 -0.78 7.98 -41.78
N ALA A 65 -1.08 7.99 -40.48
CA ALA A 65 -0.84 9.15 -39.62
C ALA A 65 0.66 9.53 -39.50
N ARG A 66 1.57 8.54 -39.44
CA ARG A 66 3.03 8.79 -39.44
C ARG A 66 3.52 9.34 -40.78
N ALA A 67 3.01 8.82 -41.89
CA ALA A 67 3.34 9.32 -43.22
C ALA A 67 2.92 10.79 -43.38
N LEU A 68 1.70 11.14 -42.95
CA LEU A 68 1.20 12.52 -42.99
C LEU A 68 1.96 13.45 -42.06
N LEU A 69 2.37 12.99 -40.87
CA LEU A 69 3.24 13.75 -39.97
C LEU A 69 4.61 14.02 -40.61
N SER A 70 5.22 13.02 -41.26
CA SER A 70 6.51 13.21 -41.94
C SER A 70 6.42 14.22 -43.09
N GLN A 71 5.30 14.26 -43.80
CA GLN A 71 5.04 15.26 -44.84
C GLN A 71 4.87 16.66 -44.24
N ALA A 72 4.18 16.78 -43.10
CA ALA A 72 4.04 18.05 -42.38
C ALA A 72 5.38 18.56 -41.81
N GLU A 73 6.22 17.67 -41.27
CA GLU A 73 7.57 18.01 -40.78
C GLU A 73 8.50 18.43 -41.93
N ALA A 74 8.36 17.83 -43.12
CA ALA A 74 9.13 18.21 -44.31
C ALA A 74 8.83 19.63 -44.82
N LEU A 75 7.64 20.17 -44.50
CA LEU A 75 7.30 21.57 -44.83
C LEU A 75 8.04 22.58 -43.93
N GLY A 76 8.64 22.14 -42.81
CA GLY A 76 9.53 22.97 -41.98
C GLY A 76 8.86 24.21 -41.36
N VAL A 77 7.54 24.21 -41.20
CA VAL A 77 6.79 25.35 -40.67
C VAL A 77 7.00 25.45 -39.16
N GLU A 78 7.61 26.55 -38.70
CA GLU A 78 7.90 26.80 -37.29
C GLU A 78 6.67 27.39 -36.58
N TYR A 79 6.25 26.75 -35.49
CA TYR A 79 5.09 27.16 -34.71
C TYR A 79 5.52 27.87 -33.41
N PRO A 80 4.82 28.94 -32.98
CA PRO A 80 5.07 29.57 -31.69
C PRO A 80 4.88 28.61 -30.51
N PRO A 81 5.61 28.78 -29.38
CA PRO A 81 5.59 27.87 -28.24
C PRO A 81 4.20 27.73 -27.56
N LEU A 82 3.32 28.73 -27.70
CA LEU A 82 1.92 28.69 -27.23
C LEU A 82 0.92 28.69 -28.40
N TYR A 83 1.12 27.85 -29.42
CA TYR A 83 0.13 27.70 -30.48
C TYR A 83 -1.10 26.90 -29.96
N PRO A 84 -2.33 27.44 -30.05
CA PRO A 84 -3.54 26.79 -29.56
C PRO A 84 -3.98 25.61 -30.43
N GLY A 85 -3.50 25.53 -31.67
CA GLY A 85 -3.78 24.42 -32.58
C GLY A 85 -2.81 23.24 -32.42
N ASP A 86 -2.96 22.29 -33.35
CA ASP A 86 -2.07 21.14 -33.46
C ASP A 86 -0.73 21.56 -34.05
N THR A 87 0.33 21.00 -33.50
CA THR A 87 1.69 21.16 -34.00
C THR A 87 2.29 19.79 -34.27
N PRO A 88 3.28 19.67 -35.16
CA PRO A 88 3.94 18.40 -35.45
C PRO A 88 4.48 17.71 -34.18
N GLN A 89 5.06 18.48 -33.25
CA GLN A 89 5.55 17.98 -31.97
C GLN A 89 4.45 17.41 -31.06
N LYS A 90 3.29 18.07 -30.97
CA LYS A 90 2.16 17.55 -30.19
C LYS A 90 1.62 16.27 -30.82
N LEU A 91 1.46 16.25 -32.14
CA LEU A 91 0.95 15.10 -32.88
C LEU A 91 1.89 13.88 -32.79
N ARG A 92 3.21 14.10 -32.82
CA ARG A 92 4.23 13.06 -32.60
C ARG A 92 4.09 12.40 -31.23
N ARG A 93 3.95 13.20 -30.17
CA ARG A 93 3.74 12.70 -28.81
C ARG A 93 2.44 11.90 -28.69
N ASP A 94 1.36 12.36 -29.32
CA ASP A 94 0.08 11.65 -29.32
C ASP A 94 0.15 10.33 -30.10
N LEU A 95 0.85 10.32 -31.25
CA LEU A 95 1.13 9.09 -32.01
C LEU A 95 1.97 8.11 -31.18
N ASP A 96 3.03 8.57 -30.52
CA ASP A 96 3.89 7.72 -29.68
C ASP A 96 3.08 7.13 -28.52
N ARG A 97 2.29 7.94 -27.81
CA ARG A 97 1.38 7.46 -26.76
C ARG A 97 0.37 6.45 -27.28
N LYS A 98 -0.25 6.69 -28.44
CA LYS A 98 -1.25 5.79 -29.01
C LYS A 98 -0.63 4.49 -29.47
N THR A 99 0.56 4.53 -30.06
CA THR A 99 1.33 3.34 -30.43
C THR A 99 1.77 2.55 -29.21
N GLN A 100 2.17 3.23 -28.14
CA GLN A 100 2.53 2.62 -26.87
C GLN A 100 1.31 2.06 -26.13
N ALA A 101 0.11 2.66 -26.26
CA ALA A 101 -1.13 2.11 -25.73
C ALA A 101 -1.59 0.86 -26.49
N LEU A 102 -1.40 0.82 -27.81
CA LEU A 102 -1.69 -0.35 -28.65
C LEU A 102 -0.66 -1.46 -28.50
N GLN A 103 0.62 -1.13 -28.27
CA GLN A 103 1.66 -2.10 -27.87
C GLN A 103 1.57 -2.48 -26.38
N GLY A 104 0.95 -1.62 -25.56
CA GLY A 104 0.78 -1.71 -24.11
C GLY A 104 -0.39 -2.57 -23.64
N GLY A 105 -0.94 -3.43 -24.51
CA GLY A 105 -1.71 -4.62 -24.13
C GLY A 105 -0.92 -5.65 -23.30
N ARG A 106 0.34 -5.34 -22.98
CA ARG A 106 1.08 -5.88 -21.83
C ARG A 106 1.65 -4.73 -21.01
N GLY A 107 0.92 -4.36 -19.96
CA GLY A 107 1.39 -3.62 -18.79
C GLY A 107 1.63 -2.13 -19.03
N THR A 108 0.90 -1.25 -18.32
CA THR A 108 1.38 0.13 -18.16
C THR A 108 0.81 0.87 -16.95
N GLY A 109 1.69 1.64 -16.31
CA GLY A 109 1.45 3.04 -15.96
C GLY A 109 2.25 3.53 -14.75
N LEU A 110 2.54 4.81 -14.52
CA LEU A 110 2.49 6.05 -15.30
C LEU A 110 2.91 7.17 -14.33
N LEU A 111 4.19 7.58 -14.27
CA LEU A 111 4.59 8.84 -13.61
C LEU A 111 5.91 9.35 -14.22
N GLY A 112 5.78 10.23 -15.21
CA GLY A 112 6.91 10.88 -15.87
C GLY A 112 6.42 12.01 -16.77
N ALA A 113 5.83 13.05 -16.19
CA ALA A 113 5.69 14.37 -16.82
C ALA A 113 5.17 15.43 -15.84
N LEU A 114 6.05 16.01 -15.03
CA LEU A 114 5.99 17.43 -14.73
C LEU A 114 7.42 17.94 -14.50
N VAL A 115 7.71 19.14 -15.02
CA VAL A 115 9.00 19.85 -15.08
C VAL A 115 9.84 19.55 -16.32
N GLY A 116 9.98 20.56 -17.17
CA GLY A 116 10.90 20.58 -18.30
C GLY A 116 12.17 21.39 -18.00
N ARG A 117 13.32 20.90 -18.51
CA ARG A 117 14.41 21.70 -19.06
C ARG A 117 15.33 20.85 -19.94
N ASN A 118 15.66 21.39 -21.12
CA ASN A 118 16.71 21.00 -22.09
C ASN A 118 18.12 20.96 -21.44
N ASP A 119 19.20 20.29 -21.87
CA ASP A 119 19.63 19.60 -23.12
C ASP A 119 20.42 18.27 -22.78
N PRO A 120 21.43 17.78 -23.55
CA PRO A 120 21.49 16.43 -24.08
C PRO A 120 22.42 15.47 -23.28
N SER A 121 22.19 14.17 -23.39
CA SER A 121 23.11 13.17 -22.83
C SER A 121 24.49 13.22 -23.50
N PRO A 122 25.57 13.09 -22.72
CA PRO A 122 26.43 11.95 -22.92
C PRO A 122 26.84 11.24 -21.60
N ALA A 123 27.13 9.95 -21.74
CA ALA A 123 27.92 9.10 -20.85
C ALA A 123 27.67 9.19 -19.32
N SER A 124 27.05 8.14 -18.79
CA SER A 124 26.85 7.88 -17.36
C SER A 124 28.19 7.65 -16.63
N ASP A 125 28.60 8.61 -15.81
CA ASP A 125 29.61 8.44 -14.75
C ASP A 125 28.97 7.77 -13.50
N PRO A 126 29.55 6.67 -12.97
CA PRO A 126 28.97 5.90 -11.85
C PRO A 126 29.04 6.58 -10.47
N PHE A 127 29.74 7.71 -10.33
CA PHE A 127 29.82 8.47 -9.08
C PHE A 127 28.63 9.42 -8.85
N ALA A 128 27.84 9.74 -9.87
CA ALA A 128 26.66 10.60 -9.74
C ALA A 128 25.50 9.91 -8.99
N ALA A 129 25.41 8.58 -9.04
CA ALA A 129 24.34 7.81 -8.40
C ALA A 129 24.43 7.85 -6.85
N ALA A 130 25.63 7.95 -6.27
CA ALA A 130 25.82 8.08 -4.83
C ALA A 130 25.44 9.48 -4.31
N GLN A 131 25.59 10.52 -5.13
CA GLN A 131 25.20 11.89 -4.79
C GLN A 131 23.68 12.14 -4.91
N ALA A 132 22.99 11.43 -5.81
CA ALA A 132 21.54 11.52 -5.94
C ALA A 132 20.80 10.96 -4.70
N ALA A 133 21.24 9.83 -4.15
CA ALA A 133 20.66 9.26 -2.93
C ALA A 133 20.92 10.12 -1.67
N GLY A 134 22.08 10.79 -1.61
CA GLY A 134 22.39 11.76 -0.55
C GLY A 134 21.58 13.08 -0.67
N GLY A 135 21.19 13.45 -1.89
CA GLY A 135 20.35 14.63 -2.16
C GLY A 135 18.94 14.50 -1.60
N ASP A 136 18.33 13.32 -1.71
CA ASP A 136 16.99 13.03 -1.19
C ASP A 136 16.94 12.97 0.34
N LEU A 137 17.97 12.40 0.98
CA LEU A 137 18.13 12.44 2.44
C LEU A 137 18.36 13.86 2.97
N LYS A 138 19.14 14.68 2.24
CA LYS A 138 19.34 16.10 2.59
C LYS A 138 18.06 16.92 2.42
N ALA A 139 17.23 16.62 1.42
CA ALA A 139 15.92 17.24 1.27
C ALA A 139 14.97 16.88 2.42
N LEU A 140 14.93 15.60 2.83
CA LEU A 140 14.14 15.13 3.97
C LEU A 140 14.61 15.78 5.29
N ALA A 141 15.92 15.86 5.51
CA ALA A 141 16.49 16.47 6.71
C ALA A 141 16.16 17.98 6.78
N ARG A 142 16.19 18.69 5.65
CA ARG A 142 15.73 20.10 5.56
C ARG A 142 14.24 20.23 5.86
N GLN A 143 13.42 19.28 5.41
CA GLN A 143 11.99 19.26 5.71
C GLN A 143 11.72 19.10 7.20
N TYR A 144 12.42 18.21 7.89
CA TYR A 144 12.27 18.04 9.35
C TYR A 144 12.71 19.28 10.14
N VAL A 145 13.78 19.95 9.72
CA VAL A 145 14.19 21.23 10.33
C VAL A 145 13.11 22.31 10.15
N LEU A 146 12.48 22.36 8.98
CA LEU A 146 11.40 23.32 8.67
C LEU A 146 10.11 23.04 9.46
N GLU A 147 9.75 21.78 9.64
CA GLU A 147 8.62 21.38 10.50
C GLU A 147 8.90 21.67 11.98
N GLY A 148 10.14 21.47 12.44
CA GLY A 148 10.57 21.87 13.78
C GLY A 148 10.50 23.37 14.03
N ARG A 149 10.90 24.19 13.05
CA ARG A 149 10.75 25.66 13.08
C ARG A 149 9.28 26.09 13.20
N LYS A 150 8.38 25.42 12.48
CA LYS A 150 6.93 25.68 12.58
C LYS A 150 6.39 25.31 13.96
N ALA A 151 6.84 24.20 14.53
CA ALA A 151 6.47 23.81 15.90
C ALA A 151 6.98 24.80 16.96
N LEU A 152 8.20 25.35 16.79
CA LEU A 152 8.70 26.46 17.61
C LEU A 152 7.86 27.73 17.47
N ALA A 153 7.49 28.10 16.24
CA ALA A 153 6.64 29.27 16.00
C ALA A 153 5.24 29.11 16.62
N ALA A 154 4.75 27.87 16.75
CA ALA A 154 3.52 27.54 17.45
C ALA A 154 3.67 27.48 18.99
N GLY A 155 4.88 27.73 19.54
CA GLY A 155 5.17 27.63 20.97
C GLY A 155 5.26 26.19 21.51
N ASN A 156 5.23 25.19 20.64
CA ASN A 156 5.28 23.78 21.02
C ASN A 156 6.73 23.27 20.98
N LEU A 157 7.43 23.51 22.09
CA LEU A 157 8.86 23.19 22.25
C LEU A 157 9.13 21.67 22.22
N GLU A 158 8.18 20.85 22.68
CA GLU A 158 8.29 19.38 22.68
C GLU A 158 8.16 18.80 21.26
N ALA A 159 7.20 19.30 20.48
CA ALA A 159 7.06 18.91 19.07
C ALA A 159 8.29 19.35 18.26
N ALA A 160 8.83 20.53 18.54
CA ALA A 160 10.08 20.99 17.93
C ALA A 160 11.26 20.07 18.27
N ALA A 161 11.39 19.64 19.52
CA ALA A 161 12.42 18.68 19.95
C ALA A 161 12.24 17.29 19.31
N ALA A 162 11.00 16.86 19.03
CA ALA A 162 10.74 15.62 18.29
C ALA A 162 11.20 15.70 16.82
N TRP A 163 10.95 16.82 16.14
CA TRP A 163 11.41 17.03 14.76
C TRP A 163 12.93 17.19 14.66
N TYR A 164 13.56 17.86 15.64
CA TYR A 164 15.02 17.92 15.76
C TYR A 164 15.66 16.53 15.80
N ARG A 165 15.12 15.61 16.62
CA ARG A 165 15.65 14.24 16.73
C ARG A 165 15.61 13.50 15.41
N LYS A 166 14.48 13.56 14.70
CA LYS A 166 14.32 12.97 13.36
C LYS A 166 15.32 13.55 12.35
N ALA A 167 15.64 14.85 12.46
CA ALA A 167 16.61 15.48 11.57
C ALA A 167 18.06 15.06 11.87
N VAL A 168 18.41 14.84 13.14
CA VAL A 168 19.74 14.35 13.56
C VAL A 168 19.95 12.87 13.21
N GLU A 169 18.89 12.07 13.27
CA GLU A 169 18.91 10.64 12.93
C GLU A 169 19.34 10.36 11.49
N LEU A 170 19.04 11.28 10.57
CA LEU A 170 19.44 11.17 9.17
C LEU A 170 20.95 11.41 8.94
N GLN A 171 21.69 11.90 9.95
CA GLN A 171 23.14 12.15 9.92
C GLN A 171 23.66 12.86 8.66
N VAL A 172 22.86 13.76 8.09
CA VAL A 172 23.24 14.51 6.88
C VAL A 172 24.09 15.72 7.25
N PRO A 173 25.23 15.98 6.57
CA PRO A 173 26.02 17.20 6.79
C PRO A 173 25.28 18.45 6.28
N PHE A 174 25.17 19.45 7.14
CA PHE A 174 24.62 20.77 6.85
C PHE A 174 25.73 21.82 6.81
N GLU A 175 25.68 22.72 5.83
CA GLU A 175 26.63 23.83 5.74
C GLU A 175 26.34 24.91 6.79
N ALA A 176 27.34 25.69 7.17
CA ALA A 176 27.25 26.70 8.23
C ALA A 176 26.22 27.82 7.96
N HIS A 177 25.83 28.06 6.71
CA HIS A 177 24.84 29.06 6.32
C HIS A 177 23.42 28.49 6.14
N GLU A 178 23.23 27.18 6.26
CA GLU A 178 21.93 26.52 6.07
C GLU A 178 21.15 26.40 7.40
N ASP A 179 19.83 26.28 7.32
CA ASP A 179 19.01 25.93 8.48
C ASP A 179 19.31 24.48 8.86
N SER A 180 20.05 24.32 9.95
CA SER A 180 20.55 23.02 10.41
C SER A 180 19.82 22.55 11.68
N PRO A 181 19.81 21.24 11.95
CA PRO A 181 19.31 20.70 13.20
C PRO A 181 19.98 21.34 14.42
N ALA A 182 21.27 21.69 14.32
CA ALA A 182 22.01 22.36 15.40
C ALA A 182 21.47 23.75 15.73
N ARG A 183 21.08 24.55 14.71
CA ARG A 183 20.43 25.85 14.93
C ARG A 183 19.05 25.68 15.54
N LEU A 184 18.27 24.73 15.06
CA LEU A 184 16.96 24.40 15.64
C LEU A 184 17.08 23.99 17.11
N ALA A 185 18.06 23.16 17.48
CA ALA A 185 18.34 22.82 18.87
C ALA A 185 18.73 24.02 19.73
N ALA A 186 19.58 24.91 19.22
CA ALA A 186 19.95 26.12 19.93
C ALA A 186 18.74 27.05 20.16
N ASP A 187 17.82 27.13 19.21
CA ASP A 187 16.60 27.93 19.32
C ASP A 187 15.57 27.30 20.28
N ILE A 188 15.42 25.97 20.28
CA ILE A 188 14.61 25.25 21.28
C ILE A 188 15.14 25.54 22.69
N LEU A 189 16.45 25.42 22.91
CA LEU A 189 17.08 25.68 24.21
C LEU A 189 16.92 27.15 24.63
N ARG A 190 17.03 28.10 23.69
CA ARG A 190 16.84 29.54 23.97
C ARG A 190 15.40 29.86 24.38
N GLN A 191 14.41 29.13 23.86
CA GLN A 191 13.01 29.24 24.27
C GLN A 191 12.67 28.39 25.51
N GLY A 192 13.65 27.73 26.14
CA GLY A 192 13.47 26.95 27.37
C GLY A 192 13.01 25.51 27.15
N GLY A 193 13.06 25.00 25.92
CA GLY A 193 12.68 23.63 25.59
C GLY A 193 13.78 22.62 25.89
N GLN A 194 13.39 21.41 26.30
CA GLN A 194 14.34 20.32 26.57
C GLN A 194 14.50 19.43 25.33
N LEU A 195 15.75 19.12 24.97
CA LEU A 195 16.08 18.23 23.85
C LEU A 195 16.05 16.73 24.24
N ALA A 196 15.92 16.44 25.54
CA ALA A 196 15.83 15.10 26.13
C ALA A 196 14.47 14.94 26.84
N PRO A 197 13.89 13.73 26.93
CA PRO A 197 12.63 13.52 27.62
C PRO A 197 12.77 13.79 29.14
N PRO A 198 11.70 14.27 29.82
CA PRO A 198 11.67 14.28 31.27
C PRO A 198 11.62 12.83 31.77
N SER A 199 12.76 12.30 32.19
CA SER A 199 12.82 11.05 32.96
C SER A 199 12.05 11.25 34.25
N THR A 200 10.90 10.59 34.38
CA THR A 200 10.17 10.53 35.65
C THR A 200 10.95 9.64 36.62
N SER A 201 11.75 10.24 37.49
CA SER A 201 12.24 9.62 38.73
C SER A 201 12.61 10.72 39.72
N GLY A 202 11.76 10.90 40.72
CA GLY A 202 11.97 11.85 41.80
C GLY A 202 13.02 11.36 42.79
N ASN A 203 14.08 12.18 42.93
CA ASN A 203 14.75 12.61 44.15
C ASN A 203 15.64 11.62 44.95
N THR A 204 16.93 11.93 45.02
CA THR A 204 17.59 12.35 46.27
C THR A 204 18.94 13.03 45.98
N LEU A 205 18.98 14.33 46.27
CA LEU A 205 20.04 15.08 46.96
C LEU A 205 21.50 14.97 46.45
N GLN A 206 21.93 16.08 45.83
CA GLN A 206 23.05 16.92 46.27
C GLN A 206 24.38 16.21 46.63
N ASN A 207 25.43 16.38 45.81
CA ASN A 207 26.56 17.25 46.20
C ASN A 207 27.50 17.56 45.02
N LEU A 208 28.05 18.77 45.06
CA LEU A 208 29.02 19.35 44.13
C LEU A 208 30.44 18.84 44.43
N THR A 209 31.27 18.55 43.41
CA THR A 209 32.68 19.00 43.35
C THR A 209 33.32 18.73 41.97
N PRO A 210 34.22 19.60 41.46
CA PRO A 210 34.79 19.54 40.10
C PRO A 210 36.14 18.78 40.03
N LEU A 211 36.46 18.35 38.79
CA LEU A 211 37.69 17.76 38.21
C LEU A 211 38.99 17.70 39.05
N PRO A 212 39.82 16.66 38.80
CA PRO A 212 41.08 16.94 38.09
C PRO A 212 41.35 16.03 36.86
N PRO A 213 42.25 16.46 35.94
CA PRO A 213 42.64 15.75 34.71
C PRO A 213 43.85 14.82 34.93
N THR A 214 44.28 14.14 33.85
CA THR A 214 45.44 13.22 33.67
C THR A 214 45.08 11.74 33.74
N THR A 215 45.49 10.82 32.86
CA THR A 215 46.55 10.77 31.85
C THR A 215 46.18 9.75 30.76
N VAL A 216 46.83 9.90 29.59
CA VAL A 216 46.84 8.99 28.45
C VAL A 216 47.45 7.63 28.84
N ALA A 217 46.74 6.53 28.55
CA ALA A 217 47.35 5.21 28.40
C ALA A 217 46.50 4.36 27.43
N ALA A 218 47.02 4.16 26.23
CA ALA A 218 46.53 3.20 25.27
C ALA A 218 46.87 1.78 25.73
N SER A 219 45.92 0.84 25.68
CA SER A 219 46.15 -0.54 25.25
C SER A 219 44.87 -1.38 25.30
N GLY A 220 44.54 -1.97 24.15
CA GLY A 220 43.92 -3.28 24.00
C GLY A 220 42.59 -3.54 24.73
N GLY A 221 41.47 -3.32 24.04
CA GLY A 221 40.20 -3.88 24.45
C GLY A 221 39.17 -3.71 23.34
N GLN A 222 38.73 -4.83 22.78
CA GLN A 222 37.61 -4.93 21.85
C GLN A 222 36.43 -4.06 22.33
N THR A 223 36.02 -3.09 21.53
CA THR A 223 34.72 -2.42 21.69
C THR A 223 33.62 -3.44 21.41
N PRO A 224 32.75 -3.79 22.39
CA PRO A 224 31.49 -4.44 22.08
C PRO A 224 30.62 -3.46 21.27
N PRO A 225 29.84 -3.92 20.28
CA PRO A 225 28.87 -3.06 19.60
C PRO A 225 27.83 -2.58 20.61
N ALA A 226 27.54 -1.28 20.57
CA ALA A 226 26.53 -0.64 21.40
C ALA A 226 25.13 -1.16 21.01
N ALA A 227 24.60 -2.08 21.81
CA ALA A 227 23.22 -2.50 21.80
C ALA A 227 22.34 -1.41 22.43
N GLY A 228 21.53 -0.75 21.59
CA GLY A 228 20.42 0.07 22.05
C GLY A 228 19.23 -0.81 22.45
N ALA A 229 18.99 -0.89 23.77
CA ALA A 229 17.72 -1.12 24.45
C ALA A 229 16.67 -2.07 23.83
N SER A 230 16.70 -3.32 24.26
CA SER A 230 15.54 -3.97 24.91
C SER A 230 16.12 -4.98 25.89
N GLY A 231 15.74 -4.92 27.17
CA GLY A 231 16.18 -5.88 28.20
C GLY A 231 15.57 -7.27 28.03
N VAL A 232 15.35 -7.71 26.79
CA VAL A 232 14.72 -8.98 26.43
C VAL A 232 15.71 -9.74 25.56
N ASP A 233 15.90 -11.01 25.86
CA ASP A 233 16.82 -11.87 25.10
C ASP A 233 16.47 -11.84 23.60
N PRO A 234 17.46 -11.66 22.70
CA PRO A 234 17.20 -11.57 21.26
C PRO A 234 16.56 -12.84 20.70
N ALA A 235 16.77 -13.99 21.37
CA ALA A 235 16.10 -15.25 21.04
C ALA A 235 14.60 -15.21 21.34
N VAL A 236 14.20 -14.63 22.48
CA VAL A 236 12.78 -14.45 22.87
C VAL A 236 12.09 -13.47 21.94
N ARG A 237 12.80 -12.40 21.54
CA ARG A 237 12.32 -11.47 20.52
C ARG A 237 12.05 -12.19 19.18
N ALA A 238 13.02 -12.96 18.70
CA ALA A 238 12.90 -13.70 17.45
C ALA A 238 11.78 -14.75 17.49
N GLU A 239 11.57 -15.42 18.63
CA GLU A 239 10.46 -16.35 18.83
C GLU A 239 9.11 -15.64 18.76
N SER A 240 8.97 -14.49 19.41
CA SER A 240 7.76 -13.67 19.36
C SER A 240 7.47 -13.18 17.94
N ASP A 241 8.49 -12.70 17.22
CA ASP A 241 8.35 -12.23 15.84
C ASP A 241 7.95 -13.36 14.90
N ARG A 242 8.49 -14.56 15.12
CA ARG A 242 8.08 -15.77 14.39
C ARG A 242 6.61 -16.13 14.66
N LEU A 243 6.15 -16.08 15.90
CA LEU A 243 4.76 -16.36 16.26
C LEU A 243 3.80 -15.35 15.62
N LEU A 244 4.17 -14.06 15.58
CA LEU A 244 3.37 -13.03 14.92
C LEU A 244 3.28 -13.23 13.41
N LEU A 245 4.38 -13.63 12.77
CA LEU A 245 4.39 -13.99 11.36
C LEU A 245 3.50 -15.22 11.08
N GLU A 246 3.60 -16.27 11.89
CA GLU A 246 2.73 -17.45 11.76
C GLU A 246 1.26 -17.09 11.97
N ALA A 247 0.95 -16.17 12.91
CA ALA A 247 -0.40 -15.67 13.12
C ALA A 247 -0.94 -14.92 11.89
N ARG A 248 -0.11 -14.09 11.24
CA ARG A 248 -0.48 -13.41 9.99
C ARG A 248 -0.74 -14.39 8.85
N ARG A 249 0.07 -15.45 8.73
CA ARG A 249 -0.16 -16.52 7.76
C ARG A 249 -1.47 -17.25 8.03
N ALA A 250 -1.77 -17.55 9.29
CA ALA A 250 -3.05 -18.16 9.68
C ALA A 250 -4.25 -17.22 9.38
N LEU A 251 -4.08 -15.90 9.51
CA LEU A 251 -5.14 -14.96 9.09
C LEU A 251 -5.32 -14.89 7.59
N ALA A 252 -4.22 -14.97 6.83
CA ALA A 252 -4.27 -15.01 5.37
C ALA A 252 -4.98 -16.28 4.88
N SER A 253 -4.83 -17.41 5.57
CA SER A 253 -5.61 -18.64 5.29
C SER A 253 -7.06 -18.59 5.76
N GLY A 254 -7.44 -17.60 6.58
CA GLY A 254 -8.77 -17.48 7.18
C GLY A 254 -8.94 -18.25 8.49
N ASP A 255 -7.85 -18.82 9.02
CA ASP A 255 -7.82 -19.57 10.28
C ASP A 255 -7.69 -18.63 11.49
N VAL A 256 -8.76 -17.88 11.75
CA VAL A 256 -8.81 -16.87 12.83
C VAL A 256 -8.47 -17.46 14.20
N ARG A 257 -8.94 -18.68 14.49
CA ARG A 257 -8.68 -19.36 15.78
C ARG A 257 -7.19 -19.66 16.00
N ARG A 258 -6.52 -20.16 14.96
CA ARG A 258 -5.09 -20.45 15.03
C ARG A 258 -4.28 -19.17 15.17
N ALA A 259 -4.68 -18.11 14.47
CA ALA A 259 -4.06 -16.81 14.61
C ALA A 259 -4.19 -16.23 16.03
N THR A 260 -5.37 -16.36 16.66
CA THR A 260 -5.56 -15.90 18.05
C THR A 260 -4.65 -16.64 19.02
N GLU A 261 -4.53 -17.96 18.89
CA GLU A 261 -3.65 -18.76 19.76
C GLU A 261 -2.18 -18.36 19.64
N LEU A 262 -1.71 -18.09 18.42
CA LEU A 262 -0.33 -17.67 18.16
C LEU A 262 -0.04 -16.27 18.72
N VAL A 263 -0.99 -15.35 18.62
CA VAL A 263 -0.87 -14.01 19.21
C VAL A 263 -0.84 -14.08 20.74
N GLU A 264 -1.69 -14.91 21.35
CA GLU A 264 -1.67 -15.10 22.81
C GLU A 264 -0.33 -15.68 23.28
N ARG A 265 0.24 -16.65 22.55
CA ARG A 265 1.60 -17.14 22.82
C ARG A 265 2.65 -16.04 22.70
N ALA A 266 2.58 -15.21 21.65
CA ALA A 266 3.49 -14.07 21.50
C ALA A 266 3.36 -13.04 22.65
N LYS A 267 2.13 -12.81 23.14
CA LYS A 267 1.90 -11.93 24.31
C LYS A 267 2.57 -12.46 25.58
N THR A 268 2.59 -13.78 25.80
CA THR A 268 3.24 -14.36 26.99
C THR A 268 4.74 -14.08 27.05
N LEU A 269 5.37 -13.83 25.90
CA LEU A 269 6.79 -13.50 25.81
C LEU A 269 7.11 -12.05 26.27
N ASN A 270 6.08 -11.22 26.51
CA ASN A 270 6.18 -9.85 27.06
C ASN A 270 7.25 -8.97 26.37
N VAL A 271 7.36 -9.12 25.06
CA VAL A 271 8.31 -8.39 24.24
C VAL A 271 7.79 -6.96 23.98
N PRO A 272 8.59 -5.89 24.25
CA PRO A 272 8.20 -4.53 23.93
C PRO A 272 8.34 -4.26 22.43
N TYR A 273 7.27 -3.74 21.81
CA TYR A 273 7.22 -3.42 20.38
C TYR A 273 7.14 -1.91 20.15
N GLY A 274 7.83 -1.41 19.13
CA GLY A 274 7.80 -0.02 18.72
C GLY A 274 6.49 0.39 18.02
N PRO A 275 6.17 1.70 17.94
CA PRO A 275 4.93 2.21 17.33
C PRO A 275 4.77 1.86 15.85
N GLN A 276 5.87 1.60 15.15
CA GLN A 276 5.90 1.25 13.74
C GLN A 276 6.12 -0.26 13.54
N GLU A 277 6.36 -1.02 14.60
CA GLU A 277 6.64 -2.45 14.53
C GLU A 277 5.35 -3.26 14.53
N ASP A 278 5.46 -4.50 14.06
CA ASP A 278 4.37 -5.44 14.13
C ASP A 278 4.27 -5.97 15.56
N SER A 279 3.19 -5.62 16.25
CA SER A 279 2.99 -5.98 17.66
C SER A 279 1.83 -6.96 17.81
N PRO A 280 1.79 -7.73 18.92
CA PRO A 280 0.66 -8.61 19.21
C PRO A 280 -0.68 -7.86 19.19
N GLN A 281 -0.71 -6.61 19.66
CA GLN A 281 -1.91 -5.77 19.65
C GLN A 281 -2.36 -5.39 18.23
N ARG A 282 -1.42 -5.16 17.30
CA ARG A 282 -1.75 -4.90 15.89
C ARG A 282 -2.35 -6.12 15.23
N VAL A 283 -1.72 -7.28 15.37
CA VAL A 283 -2.24 -8.53 14.80
C VAL A 283 -3.61 -8.86 15.39
N GLU A 284 -3.82 -8.66 16.70
CA GLU A 284 -5.14 -8.83 17.32
C GLU A 284 -6.21 -7.87 16.78
N THR A 285 -5.82 -6.63 16.46
CA THR A 285 -6.73 -5.68 15.81
C THR A 285 -7.09 -6.17 14.40
N ASP A 286 -6.12 -6.68 13.65
CA ASP A 286 -6.33 -7.28 12.31
C ASP A 286 -7.27 -8.50 12.38
N ILE A 287 -7.11 -9.36 13.40
CA ILE A 287 -7.98 -10.51 13.69
C ILE A 287 -9.42 -10.05 13.89
N ARG A 288 -9.64 -9.03 14.73
CA ARG A 288 -10.98 -8.49 15.01
C ARG A 288 -11.63 -7.89 13.77
N ASN A 289 -10.89 -7.05 13.04
CA ASN A 289 -11.36 -6.44 11.81
C ASN A 289 -11.73 -7.51 10.75
N TYR A 290 -10.93 -8.56 10.64
CA TYR A 290 -11.22 -9.68 9.75
C TYR A 290 -12.48 -10.45 10.19
N ALA A 291 -12.62 -10.76 11.48
CA ALA A 291 -13.78 -11.48 12.01
C ALA A 291 -15.09 -10.70 11.81
N GLU A 292 -15.08 -9.39 12.08
CA GLU A 292 -16.23 -8.50 11.85
C GLU A 292 -16.61 -8.43 10.36
N LEU A 293 -15.60 -8.33 9.49
CA LEU A 293 -15.81 -8.32 8.05
C LEU A 293 -16.35 -9.68 7.53
N VAL A 294 -15.89 -10.81 8.08
CA VAL A 294 -16.43 -12.13 7.71
C VAL A 294 -17.86 -12.29 8.23
N ALA A 295 -18.17 -11.82 9.43
CA ALA A 295 -19.53 -11.84 9.98
C ALA A 295 -20.51 -11.00 9.15
N THR A 296 -20.05 -9.87 8.63
CA THR A 296 -20.85 -8.96 7.79
C THR A 296 -21.00 -9.44 6.34
N ARG A 297 -20.23 -10.47 5.92
CA ARG A 297 -20.29 -11.05 4.57
C ARG A 297 -21.69 -11.56 4.21
N SER A 298 -22.37 -12.20 5.16
CA SER A 298 -23.67 -12.83 4.94
C SER A 298 -24.79 -11.82 4.68
N THR A 299 -24.65 -10.57 5.15
CA THR A 299 -25.67 -9.52 5.02
C THR A 299 -25.33 -8.44 3.99
N ARG A 300 -24.04 -8.17 3.74
CA ARG A 300 -23.59 -7.09 2.83
C ARG A 300 -22.47 -7.50 1.85
N GLY A 301 -22.22 -8.79 1.66
CA GLY A 301 -21.08 -9.29 0.86
C GLY A 301 -21.02 -8.82 -0.61
N GLN A 302 -22.12 -8.30 -1.17
CA GLN A 302 -22.15 -7.75 -2.53
C GLN A 302 -21.98 -6.22 -2.60
N SER A 303 -21.95 -5.51 -1.47
CA SER A 303 -21.84 -4.05 -1.43
C SER A 303 -20.44 -3.56 -1.81
N ASP A 304 -20.36 -2.47 -2.59
CA ASP A 304 -19.08 -1.84 -2.96
C ASP A 304 -18.26 -1.39 -1.75
N LEU A 305 -18.93 -0.97 -0.66
CA LEU A 305 -18.26 -0.65 0.61
C LEU A 305 -17.62 -1.88 1.26
N TYR A 306 -18.27 -3.04 1.17
CA TYR A 306 -17.74 -4.30 1.70
C TYR A 306 -16.49 -4.73 0.92
N ARG A 307 -16.55 -4.66 -0.41
CA ARG A 307 -15.39 -4.94 -1.28
C ARG A 307 -14.24 -3.99 -0.99
N ALA A 308 -14.53 -2.70 -0.78
CA ALA A 308 -13.53 -1.71 -0.42
C ALA A 308 -12.87 -1.98 0.94
N GLN A 309 -13.65 -2.31 1.96
CA GLN A 309 -13.13 -2.67 3.28
C GLN A 309 -12.30 -3.97 3.23
N TYR A 310 -12.76 -4.98 2.49
CA TYR A 310 -12.01 -6.22 2.30
C TYR A 310 -10.68 -5.99 1.58
N ALA A 311 -10.67 -5.19 0.51
CA ALA A 311 -9.46 -4.89 -0.23
C ALA A 311 -8.43 -4.13 0.61
N ARG A 312 -8.88 -3.18 1.45
CA ARG A 312 -8.01 -2.48 2.42
C ARG A 312 -7.43 -3.42 3.47
N LEU A 313 -8.24 -4.36 3.98
CA LEU A 313 -7.78 -5.36 4.93
C LEU A 313 -6.71 -6.28 4.33
N LEU A 314 -6.89 -6.72 3.07
CA LEU A 314 -5.91 -7.53 2.35
C LEU A 314 -4.57 -6.78 2.16
N ILE A 315 -4.63 -5.48 1.87
CA ILE A 315 -3.46 -4.61 1.76
C ILE A 315 -2.73 -4.50 3.09
N GLN A 316 -3.46 -4.27 4.20
CA GLN A 316 -2.87 -4.18 5.54
C GLN A 316 -2.19 -5.49 5.94
N GLN A 317 -2.79 -6.63 5.61
CA GLN A 317 -2.17 -7.94 5.84
C GLN A 317 -0.90 -8.13 4.97
N ALA A 318 -0.95 -7.72 3.70
CA ALA A 318 0.20 -7.81 2.79
C ALA A 318 1.38 -6.94 3.25
N GLU A 319 1.13 -5.75 3.79
CA GLU A 319 2.17 -4.90 4.38
C GLU A 319 2.86 -5.55 5.59
N GLY A 320 2.09 -6.22 6.45
CA GLY A 320 2.63 -6.98 7.56
C GLY A 320 3.56 -8.10 7.09
N LEU A 321 3.13 -8.87 6.09
CA LEU A 321 3.93 -9.97 5.52
C LEU A 321 5.18 -9.48 4.80
N LEU A 322 5.11 -8.34 4.11
CA LEU A 322 6.26 -7.73 3.43
C LEU A 322 7.38 -7.37 4.42
N ARG A 323 7.03 -6.82 5.58
CA ARG A 323 8.00 -6.43 6.62
C ARG A 323 8.78 -7.62 7.17
N HIS A 324 8.10 -8.75 7.33
CA HIS A 324 8.72 -9.98 7.82
C HIS A 324 9.39 -10.83 6.73
N GLY A 325 9.37 -10.36 5.47
CA GLY A 325 10.06 -11.02 4.35
C GLY A 325 9.26 -12.11 3.64
N ASP A 326 7.98 -12.28 3.96
CA ASP A 326 7.07 -13.23 3.31
C ASP A 326 6.53 -12.70 1.99
N LEU A 327 7.44 -12.50 1.03
CA LEU A 327 7.17 -11.83 -0.24
C LEU A 327 6.14 -12.57 -1.09
N ASP A 328 6.13 -13.91 -1.08
CA ASP A 328 5.20 -14.72 -1.89
C ASP A 328 3.74 -14.58 -1.40
N GLN A 329 3.53 -14.62 -0.08
CA GLN A 329 2.18 -14.47 0.51
C GLN A 329 1.70 -13.03 0.43
N ALA A 330 2.59 -12.05 0.63
CA ALA A 330 2.28 -10.64 0.43
C ALA A 330 1.85 -10.35 -1.02
N GLU A 331 2.52 -10.96 -2.01
CA GLU A 331 2.19 -10.83 -3.43
C GLU A 331 0.82 -11.42 -3.75
N TYR A 332 0.53 -12.60 -3.19
CA TYR A 332 -0.79 -13.21 -3.33
C TYR A 332 -1.90 -12.30 -2.80
N LEU A 333 -1.78 -11.78 -1.57
CA LEU A 333 -2.79 -10.89 -0.98
C LEU A 333 -2.94 -9.57 -1.72
N ALA A 334 -1.83 -8.96 -2.16
CA ALA A 334 -1.86 -7.74 -2.95
C ALA A 334 -2.54 -7.98 -4.32
N SER A 335 -2.25 -9.09 -4.98
CA SER A 335 -2.92 -9.47 -6.23
C SER A 335 -4.41 -9.75 -6.04
N LEU A 336 -4.79 -10.35 -4.90
CA LEU A 336 -6.19 -10.59 -4.54
C LEU A 336 -6.93 -9.28 -4.28
N ALA A 337 -6.29 -8.32 -3.61
CA ALA A 337 -6.83 -6.98 -3.38
C ALA A 337 -7.01 -6.21 -4.69
N ALA A 338 -6.04 -6.31 -5.62
CA ALA A 338 -6.13 -5.69 -6.95
C ALA A 338 -7.33 -6.24 -7.76
N ARG A 339 -7.62 -7.53 -7.64
CA ARG A 339 -8.77 -8.18 -8.30
C ARG A 339 -10.13 -7.73 -7.76
N GLN A 340 -10.19 -7.16 -6.55
CA GLN A 340 -11.45 -6.65 -6.00
C GLN A 340 -11.99 -5.43 -6.77
N GLY A 341 -11.16 -4.77 -7.60
CA GLY A 341 -11.60 -3.66 -8.46
C GLY A 341 -11.99 -2.39 -7.71
N VAL A 342 -11.46 -2.20 -6.50
CA VAL A 342 -11.75 -1.06 -5.62
C VAL A 342 -10.89 0.14 -6.01
N THR A 343 -11.50 1.33 -6.07
CA THR A 343 -10.78 2.59 -6.24
C THR A 343 -10.16 3.02 -4.91
N PHE A 344 -8.83 3.10 -4.88
CA PHE A 344 -8.06 3.56 -3.70
C PHE A 344 -7.85 5.07 -3.74
N GLY A 345 -7.74 5.70 -2.57
CA GLY A 345 -7.43 7.12 -2.46
C GLY A 345 -5.99 7.46 -2.88
N PRO A 346 -5.68 8.72 -3.23
CA PRO A 346 -4.37 9.13 -3.74
C PRO A 346 -3.21 9.03 -2.71
N PHE A 347 -3.54 8.94 -1.42
CA PHE A 347 -2.57 8.82 -0.33
C PHE A 347 -2.66 7.48 0.42
N GLU A 348 -3.49 6.56 -0.05
CA GLU A 348 -3.62 5.21 0.53
C GLU A 348 -2.61 4.26 -0.11
N THR A 349 -2.11 3.29 0.66
CA THR A 349 -1.29 2.22 0.08
C THR A 349 -2.15 1.43 -0.92
N THR A 350 -1.72 1.39 -2.17
CA THR A 350 -2.40 0.65 -3.22
C THR A 350 -1.80 -0.75 -3.41
N PRO A 351 -2.55 -1.72 -3.96
CA PRO A 351 -2.01 -3.03 -4.30
C PRO A 351 -0.77 -2.93 -5.20
N GLN A 352 -0.75 -1.98 -6.13
CA GLN A 352 0.39 -1.75 -7.02
C GLN A 352 1.63 -1.32 -6.24
N ASN A 353 1.49 -0.44 -5.23
CA ASN A 353 2.62 0.00 -4.41
C ASN A 353 3.24 -1.17 -3.62
N ILE A 354 2.41 -2.08 -3.10
CA ILE A 354 2.89 -3.28 -2.41
C ILE A 354 3.64 -4.21 -3.37
N LEU A 355 3.08 -4.48 -4.55
CA LEU A 355 3.73 -5.34 -5.55
C LEU A 355 5.07 -4.76 -6.02
N GLU A 356 5.16 -3.44 -6.18
CA GLU A 356 6.40 -2.76 -6.55
C GLU A 356 7.47 -2.87 -5.45
N ARG A 357 7.07 -2.69 -4.18
CA ARG A 357 7.96 -2.91 -3.02
C ARG A 357 8.42 -4.36 -2.92
N ILE A 358 7.54 -5.33 -3.16
CA ILE A 358 7.91 -6.76 -3.19
C ILE A 358 8.95 -7.01 -4.29
N ALA A 359 8.74 -6.48 -5.49
CA ALA A 359 9.68 -6.61 -6.59
C ALA A 359 11.04 -5.95 -6.30
N ALA A 360 11.04 -4.81 -5.60
CA ALA A 360 12.27 -4.16 -5.13
C ALA A 360 12.99 -5.01 -4.08
N GLN A 361 12.26 -5.54 -3.09
CA GLN A 361 12.81 -6.36 -2.02
C GLN A 361 13.34 -7.71 -2.54
N ARG A 362 12.66 -8.35 -3.50
CA ARG A 362 13.18 -9.55 -4.19
C ARG A 362 14.48 -9.26 -4.93
N ARG A 363 14.59 -8.11 -5.62
CA ARG A 363 15.84 -7.70 -6.28
C ARG A 363 16.97 -7.51 -5.27
N GLN A 364 16.68 -6.88 -4.13
CA GLN A 364 17.66 -6.65 -3.06
C GLN A 364 18.07 -7.94 -2.33
N SER A 365 17.13 -8.85 -2.05
CA SER A 365 17.42 -10.18 -1.50
C SER A 365 18.16 -11.09 -2.49
N GLY A 366 17.86 -10.98 -3.79
CA GLY A 366 18.61 -11.66 -4.86
C GLY A 366 20.06 -11.17 -4.95
N LEU A 367 20.29 -9.86 -4.80
CA LEU A 367 21.63 -9.26 -4.71
C LEU A 367 22.39 -9.70 -3.45
N SER A 368 21.69 -9.91 -2.32
CA SER A 368 22.29 -10.43 -1.08
C SER A 368 22.65 -11.93 -1.17
N GLY A 369 21.87 -12.73 -1.91
CA GLY A 369 22.21 -14.12 -2.24
C GLY A 369 23.34 -14.28 -3.26
N LEU A 370 23.54 -13.26 -4.11
CA LEU A 370 24.67 -13.16 -5.05
C LEU A 370 25.99 -12.79 -4.36
N ALA A 371 25.96 -12.17 -3.17
CA ALA A 371 27.17 -11.87 -2.39
C ALA A 371 27.82 -13.12 -1.78
N GLY A 372 27.13 -14.27 -1.77
CA GLY A 372 27.61 -15.55 -1.25
C GLY A 372 27.89 -16.64 -2.28
N THR A 373 27.68 -16.39 -3.58
CA THR A 373 27.89 -17.41 -4.63
C THR A 373 28.68 -16.84 -5.80
N VAL A 374 29.71 -17.58 -6.23
CA VAL A 374 30.59 -17.18 -7.35
C VAL A 374 29.72 -16.94 -8.60
N PRO A 375 29.73 -15.73 -9.20
CA PRO A 375 28.97 -15.45 -10.41
C PRO A 375 29.46 -16.39 -11.52
N GLY A 376 28.64 -17.38 -11.86
CA GLY A 376 28.96 -18.46 -12.80
C GLY A 376 28.46 -19.83 -12.35
N ALA A 377 28.35 -20.09 -11.04
CA ALA A 377 27.86 -21.39 -10.53
C ALA A 377 26.37 -21.62 -10.90
N LYS A 378 25.53 -20.58 -10.83
CA LYS A 378 24.13 -20.63 -11.28
C LYS A 378 24.03 -20.96 -12.77
N GLU A 379 24.83 -20.30 -13.60
CA GLU A 379 24.81 -20.49 -15.06
C GLU A 379 25.25 -21.89 -15.46
N GLN A 380 26.28 -22.41 -14.79
CA GLN A 380 26.76 -23.78 -14.97
C GLN A 380 25.70 -24.81 -14.53
N ALA A 381 25.05 -24.60 -13.38
CA ALA A 381 23.94 -25.45 -12.93
C ALA A 381 22.77 -25.42 -13.92
N ALA A 382 22.38 -24.25 -14.41
CA ALA A 382 21.31 -24.11 -15.41
C ALA A 382 21.66 -24.75 -16.76
N ALA A 383 22.94 -24.77 -17.17
CA ALA A 383 23.38 -25.47 -18.37
C ALA A 383 23.27 -26.99 -18.20
N LEU A 384 23.72 -27.53 -17.06
CA LEU A 384 23.62 -28.96 -16.73
C LEU A 384 22.16 -29.44 -16.68
N LEU A 385 21.25 -28.64 -16.11
CA LEU A 385 19.83 -28.99 -16.03
C LEU A 385 19.15 -29.01 -17.41
N ARG A 386 19.49 -28.06 -18.30
CA ARG A 386 19.01 -28.09 -19.69
C ARG A 386 19.49 -29.33 -20.44
N GLN A 387 20.74 -29.73 -20.24
CA GLN A 387 21.28 -30.97 -20.81
C GLN A 387 20.59 -32.21 -20.24
N ALA A 388 20.34 -32.23 -18.93
CA ALA A 388 19.63 -33.32 -18.26
C ALA A 388 18.20 -33.49 -18.81
N ARG A 389 17.49 -32.40 -19.07
CA ARG A 389 16.15 -32.45 -19.66
C ARG A 389 16.15 -32.90 -21.11
N ALA A 390 17.14 -32.49 -21.89
CA ALA A 390 17.34 -33.01 -23.24
C ALA A 390 17.62 -34.52 -23.24
N ALA A 391 18.40 -35.01 -22.27
CA ALA A 391 18.64 -36.45 -22.10
C ALA A 391 17.35 -37.20 -21.71
N LEU A 392 16.48 -36.62 -20.87
CA LEU A 392 15.16 -37.21 -20.59
C LEU A 392 14.25 -37.25 -21.80
N ALA A 393 14.25 -36.20 -22.62
CA ALA A 393 13.47 -36.17 -23.86
C ALA A 393 13.91 -37.28 -24.85
N LEU A 394 15.17 -37.73 -24.76
CA LEU A 394 15.71 -38.84 -25.54
C LEU A 394 15.50 -40.21 -24.88
N GLY A 395 14.98 -40.26 -23.64
CA GLY A 395 14.80 -41.49 -22.87
C GLY A 395 16.02 -41.96 -22.07
N ASP A 396 17.12 -41.20 -22.08
CA ASP A 396 18.37 -41.51 -21.37
C ASP A 396 18.30 -41.09 -19.89
N VAL A 397 17.48 -41.79 -19.12
CA VAL A 397 17.21 -41.49 -17.69
C VAL A 397 18.48 -41.51 -16.84
N THR A 398 19.41 -42.43 -17.09
CA THR A 398 20.67 -42.54 -16.33
C THR A 398 21.58 -41.33 -16.54
N ARG A 399 21.67 -40.83 -17.78
CA ARG A 399 22.49 -39.65 -18.11
C ARG A 399 21.86 -38.38 -17.55
N ALA A 400 20.55 -38.26 -17.61
CA ALA A 400 19.81 -37.17 -16.98
C ALA A 400 20.02 -37.12 -15.47
N GLN A 401 20.01 -38.27 -14.80
CA GLN A 401 20.26 -38.36 -13.36
C GLN A 401 21.67 -37.88 -12.99
N GLN A 402 22.68 -38.31 -13.73
CA GLN A 402 24.07 -37.87 -13.50
C GLN A 402 24.23 -36.36 -13.65
N LEU A 403 23.65 -35.77 -14.70
CA LEU A 403 23.71 -34.32 -14.95
C LEU A 403 22.95 -33.52 -13.88
N ALA A 404 21.80 -34.02 -13.42
CA ALA A 404 21.03 -33.39 -12.34
C ALA A 404 21.76 -33.44 -10.99
N LEU A 405 22.45 -34.54 -10.67
CA LEU A 405 23.30 -34.66 -9.48
C LEU A 405 24.52 -33.74 -9.55
N GLN A 406 25.14 -33.59 -10.73
CA GLN A 406 26.23 -32.63 -10.94
C GLN A 406 25.75 -31.18 -10.74
N ALA A 407 24.56 -30.84 -11.22
CA ALA A 407 23.96 -29.52 -10.98
C ALA A 407 23.66 -29.28 -9.49
N GLN A 408 23.22 -30.31 -8.75
CA GLN A 408 22.99 -30.23 -7.31
C GLN A 408 24.30 -30.06 -6.53
N ALA A 409 25.39 -30.68 -6.97
CA ALA A 409 26.71 -30.57 -6.35
C ALA A 409 27.29 -29.14 -6.39
N LEU A 410 26.81 -28.30 -7.31
CA LEU A 410 27.17 -26.87 -7.39
C LEU A 410 26.53 -26.03 -6.27
N GLN A 411 25.67 -26.61 -5.43
CA GLN A 411 25.06 -26.00 -4.24
C GLN A 411 24.39 -24.63 -4.49
N VAL A 412 23.81 -24.45 -5.67
CA VAL A 412 23.06 -23.24 -6.00
C VAL A 412 21.72 -23.28 -5.27
N PRO A 413 21.38 -22.28 -4.44
CA PRO A 413 20.12 -22.27 -3.71
C PRO A 413 18.93 -22.24 -4.67
N GLU A 414 17.86 -22.97 -4.35
CA GLU A 414 16.69 -23.10 -5.23
C GLU A 414 16.00 -21.76 -5.53
N SER A 415 16.09 -20.81 -4.58
CA SER A 415 15.59 -19.45 -4.72
C SER A 415 16.30 -18.64 -5.81
N ALA A 416 17.49 -19.08 -6.25
CA ALA A 416 18.21 -18.46 -7.35
C ALA A 416 17.59 -18.78 -8.72
N PHE A 417 16.75 -19.81 -8.83
CA PHE A 417 16.09 -20.20 -10.08
C PHE A 417 14.71 -19.56 -10.24
N GLY A 418 14.50 -18.88 -11.36
CA GLY A 418 13.29 -18.12 -11.68
C GLY A 418 12.06 -18.99 -11.99
N PRO A 419 10.86 -18.37 -12.09
CA PRO A 419 9.64 -19.08 -12.49
C PRO A 419 9.75 -19.55 -13.96
N GLY A 420 9.76 -20.86 -14.17
CA GLY A 420 9.94 -21.49 -15.49
C GLY A 420 11.36 -21.99 -15.76
N GLU A 421 12.32 -21.73 -14.86
CA GLU A 421 13.64 -22.37 -14.89
C GLU A 421 13.58 -23.73 -14.19
N ASP A 422 14.32 -24.70 -14.71
CA ASP A 422 14.42 -26.03 -14.12
C ASP A 422 15.23 -26.02 -12.83
N ARG A 423 14.74 -26.72 -11.81
CA ARG A 423 15.38 -26.84 -10.50
C ARG A 423 15.98 -28.23 -10.34
N PRO A 424 17.19 -28.37 -9.75
CA PRO A 424 17.82 -29.67 -9.54
C PRO A 424 16.92 -30.67 -8.80
N SER A 425 16.25 -30.24 -7.73
CA SER A 425 15.38 -31.09 -6.90
C SER A 425 14.13 -31.57 -7.65
N LEU A 426 13.48 -30.69 -8.41
CA LEU A 426 12.30 -31.04 -9.20
C LEU A 426 12.63 -32.02 -10.32
N LEU A 427 13.76 -31.81 -11.00
CA LEU A 427 14.21 -32.71 -12.07
C LEU A 427 14.61 -34.08 -11.52
N LEU A 428 15.30 -34.15 -10.38
CA LEU A 428 15.64 -35.42 -9.73
C LEU A 428 14.38 -36.19 -9.28
N LEU A 429 13.36 -35.48 -8.78
CA LEU A 429 12.09 -36.10 -8.41
C LEU A 429 11.34 -36.64 -9.65
N GLU A 430 11.35 -35.91 -10.76
CA GLU A 430 10.78 -36.35 -12.04
C GLU A 430 11.49 -37.62 -12.54
N ILE A 431 12.82 -37.64 -12.51
CA ILE A 431 13.66 -38.80 -12.85
C ILE A 431 13.33 -40.01 -11.97
N GLN A 432 13.16 -39.80 -10.66
CA GLN A 432 12.81 -40.87 -9.72
C GLN A 432 11.41 -41.45 -9.98
N ARG A 433 10.46 -40.61 -10.39
CA ARG A 433 9.12 -41.07 -10.81
C ARG A 433 9.18 -41.86 -12.12
N LEU A 434 9.99 -41.40 -13.08
CA LEU A 434 10.16 -42.10 -14.36
C LEU A 434 10.88 -43.44 -14.19
N SER A 435 11.92 -43.51 -13.35
CA SER A 435 12.64 -44.77 -13.09
C SER A 435 11.78 -45.82 -12.38
N THR A 436 10.93 -45.39 -11.44
CA THR A 436 9.99 -46.28 -10.76
C THR A 436 8.86 -46.76 -11.68
N GLN A 437 8.37 -45.91 -12.60
CA GLN A 437 7.40 -46.31 -13.62
C GLN A 437 7.99 -47.26 -14.67
N SER A 438 9.27 -47.10 -15.02
CA SER A 438 9.99 -47.96 -15.98
C SER A 438 10.25 -49.36 -15.41
N SER A 439 10.45 -49.48 -14.09
CA SER A 439 10.65 -50.76 -13.40
C SER A 439 9.37 -51.56 -13.15
N ALA A 440 8.19 -50.98 -13.43
CA ALA A 440 6.90 -51.62 -13.20
C ALA A 440 6.43 -52.52 -14.37
N VAL A 441 7.21 -52.62 -15.45
CA VAL A 441 6.93 -53.55 -16.56
C VAL A 441 8.07 -54.55 -16.69
N THR A 442 8.05 -55.59 -15.86
CA THR A 442 8.77 -56.83 -16.12
C THR A 442 7.93 -57.67 -17.08
N PRO A 443 8.36 -57.95 -18.32
CA PRO A 443 7.77 -59.02 -19.09
C PRO A 443 8.07 -60.33 -18.36
N ALA A 444 7.05 -61.18 -18.22
CA ALA A 444 7.16 -62.49 -17.61
C ALA A 444 8.20 -63.33 -18.37
N GLY A 445 9.40 -63.42 -17.81
CA GLY A 445 10.50 -64.27 -18.27
C GLY A 445 10.89 -65.20 -17.15
N PHE A 446 10.44 -66.44 -17.25
CA PHE A 446 10.76 -67.57 -16.37
C PHE A 446 12.28 -67.77 -16.28
N GLY A 447 12.83 -67.91 -15.08
CA GLY A 447 14.24 -68.23 -14.89
C GLY A 447 14.72 -68.10 -13.45
N ALA A 448 14.32 -69.02 -12.58
CA ALA A 448 15.11 -69.32 -11.39
C ALA A 448 16.44 -69.97 -11.81
N PRO A 449 17.53 -69.78 -11.05
CA PRO A 449 17.79 -70.81 -10.05
C PRO A 449 18.15 -70.27 -8.67
N ALA A 450 17.92 -71.18 -7.73
CA ALA A 450 18.11 -71.06 -6.30
C ALA A 450 19.57 -71.27 -5.85
N VAL A 451 19.73 -71.01 -4.55
CA VAL A 451 20.69 -71.59 -3.58
C VAL A 451 21.94 -70.76 -3.25
N GLY A 452 22.00 -70.37 -1.98
CA GLY A 452 23.17 -69.87 -1.27
C GLY A 452 22.85 -69.71 0.23
N LEU A 453 22.84 -70.83 0.95
CA LEU A 453 22.70 -70.95 2.40
C LEU A 453 23.71 -70.08 3.17
N LEU A 454 23.25 -69.35 4.19
CA LEU A 454 23.99 -69.09 5.43
C LEU A 454 23.02 -69.12 6.63
N PRO A 455 23.40 -69.76 7.75
CA PRO A 455 22.58 -69.83 8.96
C PRO A 455 22.83 -68.63 9.89
N SER A 456 21.88 -68.39 10.79
CA SER A 456 21.95 -67.53 11.99
C SER A 456 21.32 -66.14 11.87
N GLY A 457 20.01 -66.10 12.13
CA GLY A 457 19.53 -65.35 13.29
C GLY A 457 19.46 -63.83 13.20
N VAL A 458 19.04 -63.24 12.08
CA VAL A 458 18.43 -61.89 12.09
C VAL A 458 17.46 -61.76 10.91
N THR A 459 16.16 -61.86 11.16
CA THR A 459 15.15 -61.40 10.18
C THR A 459 15.02 -59.89 10.32
N LEU A 460 15.65 -59.13 9.43
CA LEU A 460 15.20 -57.76 9.16
C LEU A 460 13.86 -57.86 8.45
N ALA A 461 12.83 -57.38 9.15
CA ALA A 461 11.46 -57.26 8.65
C ALA A 461 11.48 -56.50 7.31
N SER A 462 11.28 -57.25 6.23
CA SER A 462 10.98 -56.69 4.92
C SER A 462 9.59 -56.05 4.98
N ALA A 463 9.46 -54.92 4.30
CA ALA A 463 8.32 -54.01 4.36
C ALA A 463 6.96 -54.73 4.28
N ASN A 464 6.13 -54.51 5.29
CA ASN A 464 4.75 -54.96 5.34
C ASN A 464 3.99 -54.45 4.10
N THR A 465 3.57 -55.40 3.28
CA THR A 465 2.43 -55.25 2.38
C THR A 465 1.21 -55.00 3.26
N ALA A 466 0.56 -53.84 3.14
CA ALA A 466 -0.68 -53.56 3.85
C ALA A 466 -1.78 -54.46 3.26
N LEU A 467 -1.99 -55.62 3.88
CA LEU A 467 -3.07 -56.53 3.53
C LEU A 467 -4.38 -55.95 4.11
N TYR A 468 -5.23 -55.39 3.25
CA TYR A 468 -6.57 -54.91 3.64
C TYR A 468 -7.43 -56.11 4.08
N GLN A 469 -7.70 -56.20 5.38
CA GLN A 469 -8.58 -57.22 5.97
C GLN A 469 -9.90 -56.56 6.38
N PRO A 470 -10.99 -56.72 5.61
CA PRO A 470 -12.26 -56.02 5.83
C PRO A 470 -12.97 -56.37 7.15
N GLY A 471 -12.55 -57.42 7.86
CA GLY A 471 -13.09 -57.79 9.18
C GLY A 471 -12.43 -57.09 10.36
N THR A 472 -11.27 -56.44 10.18
CA THR A 472 -10.45 -55.91 11.28
C THR A 472 -9.91 -54.50 11.01
N ASP A 473 -10.38 -53.82 9.97
CA ASP A 473 -9.99 -52.45 9.67
C ASP A 473 -10.94 -51.45 10.39
N PRO A 474 -10.47 -50.67 11.38
CA PRO A 474 -11.28 -49.69 12.09
C PRO A 474 -11.44 -48.36 11.33
N THR A 475 -10.91 -48.24 10.11
CA THR A 475 -11.05 -47.01 9.33
C THR A 475 -12.40 -46.95 8.60
N PHE A 476 -13.35 -46.24 9.21
CA PHE A 476 -14.56 -45.78 8.52
C PHE A 476 -14.69 -44.27 8.67
N ASN A 477 -15.20 -43.61 7.63
CA ASN A 477 -15.55 -42.20 7.71
C ASN A 477 -16.80 -42.04 8.60
N ARG A 478 -16.64 -41.49 9.81
CA ARG A 478 -17.75 -41.05 10.67
C ARG A 478 -17.95 -39.55 10.58
N TYR A 479 -19.19 -39.13 10.35
CA TYR A 479 -19.60 -37.74 10.52
C TYR A 479 -19.48 -37.33 12.00
N ALA A 480 -18.77 -36.23 12.27
CA ALA A 480 -18.60 -35.69 13.61
C ALA A 480 -19.93 -35.13 14.13
N SER A 481 -20.64 -35.92 14.92
CA SER A 481 -21.73 -35.46 15.77
C SER A 481 -21.48 -35.95 17.20
N ALA A 482 -21.69 -35.03 18.14
CA ALA A 482 -21.35 -35.15 19.54
C ALA A 482 -22.14 -36.28 20.22
N GLN A 483 -21.42 -37.27 20.76
CA GLN A 483 -21.97 -38.20 21.74
C GLN A 483 -20.92 -38.50 22.81
N GLY A 484 -21.34 -38.29 24.05
CA GLY A 484 -20.51 -38.19 25.24
C GLY A 484 -19.77 -39.48 25.61
N TRP A 485 -18.65 -39.27 26.31
CA TRP A 485 -17.83 -40.32 26.87
C TRP A 485 -18.38 -40.73 28.25
N PRO A 486 -18.31 -42.01 28.64
CA PRO A 486 -18.72 -42.45 29.96
C PRO A 486 -17.71 -42.01 31.02
N THR A 487 -18.22 -41.55 32.15
CA THR A 487 -17.48 -41.13 33.35
C THR A 487 -16.65 -42.28 33.92
N VAL A 488 -15.32 -42.12 33.95
CA VAL A 488 -14.44 -42.96 34.77
C VAL A 488 -14.14 -42.21 36.07
N THR A 489 -14.54 -42.81 37.18
CA THR A 489 -14.28 -42.35 38.55
C THR A 489 -12.78 -42.44 38.87
N PRO A 490 -12.08 -41.36 39.27
CA PRO A 490 -10.69 -41.46 39.70
C PRO A 490 -10.57 -41.80 41.19
N GLY A 491 -9.83 -42.88 41.50
CA GLY A 491 -9.21 -43.12 42.82
C GLY A 491 -7.92 -42.29 43.01
N PRO A 492 -7.37 -42.22 44.22
CA PRO A 492 -6.55 -41.08 44.64
C PRO A 492 -5.07 -41.14 44.20
N ALA A 493 -4.63 -39.97 43.70
CA ALA A 493 -3.34 -39.30 43.87
C ALA A 493 -2.02 -40.00 43.48
N LEU A 494 -1.37 -39.43 42.45
CA LEU A 494 0.05 -39.07 42.49
C LEU A 494 0.20 -37.63 42.01
N GLY A 495 0.93 -36.84 42.81
CA GLY A 495 0.93 -35.38 42.78
C GLY A 495 1.40 -34.77 41.46
N MET A 496 0.55 -33.92 40.89
CA MET A 496 0.95 -32.84 40.02
C MET A 496 0.18 -31.58 40.47
N ASN A 497 0.87 -30.70 41.19
CA ASN A 497 0.32 -29.44 41.67
C ASN A 497 0.25 -28.46 40.50
N VAL A 498 -0.92 -28.36 39.86
CA VAL A 498 -1.24 -27.26 38.94
C VAL A 498 -1.69 -26.07 39.80
N PRO A 499 -1.08 -24.88 39.66
CA PRO A 499 -1.55 -23.71 40.41
C PRO A 499 -2.96 -23.34 39.96
N ALA A 500 -3.92 -23.47 40.88
CA ALA A 500 -5.32 -23.10 40.69
C ALA A 500 -5.49 -21.57 40.69
N GLY A 501 -5.23 -20.93 39.55
CA GLY A 501 -5.45 -19.49 39.33
C GLY A 501 -6.88 -19.16 38.87
N GLY A 502 -7.92 -19.65 39.56
CA GLY A 502 -9.32 -19.42 39.16
C GLY A 502 -10.37 -19.63 40.26
N GLY A 503 -9.96 -19.65 41.53
CA GLY A 503 -10.86 -19.94 42.66
C GLY A 503 -11.94 -18.87 42.88
N VAL A 504 -11.58 -17.59 42.71
CA VAL A 504 -12.49 -16.45 42.95
C VAL A 504 -13.57 -16.37 41.87
N ALA A 505 -13.18 -16.48 40.60
CA ALA A 505 -14.11 -16.46 39.48
C ALA A 505 -15.11 -17.64 39.52
N ARG A 506 -14.63 -18.82 39.91
CA ARG A 506 -15.47 -20.01 40.10
C ARG A 506 -16.44 -19.86 41.28
N ALA A 507 -15.99 -19.29 42.40
CA ALA A 507 -16.85 -19.02 43.55
C ALA A 507 -17.94 -17.97 43.22
N LEU A 508 -17.60 -16.92 42.47
CA LEU A 508 -18.56 -15.90 42.02
C LEU A 508 -19.59 -16.48 41.03
N MET A 509 -19.17 -17.39 40.15
CA MET A 509 -20.08 -18.14 39.27
C MET A 509 -21.06 -19.00 40.07
N GLU A 510 -20.58 -19.76 41.05
CA GLU A 510 -21.42 -20.60 41.90
C GLU A 510 -22.41 -19.77 42.74
N GLN A 511 -21.99 -18.60 43.23
CA GLN A 511 -22.87 -17.64 43.92
C GLN A 511 -23.93 -17.06 42.98
N GLY A 512 -23.56 -16.69 41.75
CA GLY A 512 -24.51 -16.23 40.74
C GLY A 512 -25.52 -17.32 40.35
N GLU A 513 -25.08 -18.57 40.24
CA GLU A 513 -25.93 -19.73 39.98
C GLU A 513 -26.90 -20.02 41.13
N ALA A 514 -26.46 -19.87 42.38
CA ALA A 514 -27.33 -19.98 43.55
C ALA A 514 -28.41 -18.89 43.57
N ALA A 515 -28.05 -17.64 43.26
CA ALA A 515 -29.01 -16.53 43.17
C ALA A 515 -30.06 -16.77 42.08
N LEU A 516 -29.70 -17.39 40.95
CA LEU A 516 -30.65 -17.76 39.91
C LEU A 516 -31.59 -18.90 40.32
N ARG A 517 -31.10 -19.86 41.12
CA ARG A 517 -31.97 -20.91 41.68
C ARG A 517 -33.07 -20.29 42.55
N ASN A 518 -32.78 -19.16 43.19
CA ASN A 518 -33.73 -18.38 43.98
C ASN A 518 -34.58 -17.40 43.15
N GLN A 519 -34.44 -17.37 41.81
CA GLN A 519 -35.09 -16.41 40.90
C GLN A 519 -34.70 -14.94 41.13
N ASP A 520 -33.59 -14.68 41.83
CA ASP A 520 -33.10 -13.33 42.09
C ASP A 520 -32.17 -12.86 40.95
N TYR A 521 -32.77 -12.48 39.83
CA TYR A 521 -32.02 -12.08 38.62
C TYR A 521 -31.13 -10.85 38.83
N VAL A 522 -31.47 -9.97 39.78
CA VAL A 522 -30.71 -8.75 40.08
C VAL A 522 -29.39 -9.08 40.78
N THR A 523 -29.43 -9.90 41.83
CA THR A 523 -28.22 -10.33 42.57
C THR A 523 -27.38 -11.27 41.71
N ALA A 524 -28.03 -12.17 40.96
CA ALA A 524 -27.36 -13.01 39.98
C ALA A 524 -26.59 -12.20 38.93
N ALA A 525 -27.21 -11.17 38.34
CA ALA A 525 -26.54 -10.29 37.37
C ALA A 525 -25.31 -9.60 37.97
N GLN A 526 -25.36 -9.17 39.23
CA GLN A 526 -24.22 -8.56 39.90
C GLN A 526 -23.06 -9.55 40.09
N TYR A 527 -23.34 -10.78 40.54
CA TYR A 527 -22.30 -11.81 40.67
C TYR A 527 -21.69 -12.21 39.33
N PHE A 528 -22.49 -12.31 38.27
CA PHE A 528 -21.96 -12.58 36.92
C PHE A 528 -21.18 -11.41 36.34
N GLN A 529 -21.58 -10.16 36.59
CA GLN A 529 -20.80 -8.99 36.21
C GLN A 529 -19.46 -8.94 36.94
N GLN A 530 -19.42 -9.33 38.22
CA GLN A 530 -18.17 -9.46 38.99
C GLN A 530 -17.30 -10.59 38.44
N ALA A 531 -17.89 -11.75 38.13
CA ALA A 531 -17.19 -12.87 37.50
C ALA A 531 -16.63 -12.51 36.11
N ALA A 532 -17.30 -11.62 35.36
CA ALA A 532 -16.86 -11.17 34.04
C ALA A 532 -15.56 -10.36 34.07
N ARG A 533 -15.23 -9.74 35.21
CA ARG A 533 -13.94 -9.05 35.39
C ARG A 533 -12.78 -10.05 35.42
N TYR A 534 -13.05 -11.26 35.91
CA TYR A 534 -12.11 -12.38 35.96
C TYR A 534 -12.27 -13.33 34.77
N MET A 535 -12.97 -12.93 33.69
CA MET A 535 -13.23 -13.76 32.50
C MET A 535 -11.95 -14.31 31.85
N HIS A 536 -10.83 -13.63 32.04
CA HIS A 536 -9.50 -14.03 31.56
C HIS A 536 -8.86 -15.17 32.38
N GLU A 537 -9.36 -15.43 33.60
CA GLU A 537 -8.93 -16.52 34.49
C GLU A 537 -9.84 -17.76 34.37
N LEU A 538 -11.00 -17.61 33.72
CA LEU A 538 -11.96 -18.68 33.48
C LEU A 538 -11.60 -19.47 32.23
N ASP A 539 -11.71 -20.81 32.30
CA ASP A 539 -11.58 -21.71 31.16
C ASP A 539 -12.53 -21.27 30.01
N PRO A 540 -12.17 -21.38 28.71
CA PRO A 540 -12.97 -20.84 27.60
C PRO A 540 -14.42 -21.33 27.59
N LEU A 541 -14.66 -22.57 28.03
CA LEU A 541 -16.01 -23.12 28.15
C LEU A 541 -16.81 -22.43 29.27
N THR A 542 -16.15 -22.08 30.36
CA THR A 542 -16.76 -21.40 31.52
C THR A 542 -16.98 -19.92 31.24
N ALA A 543 -16.07 -19.28 30.50
CA ALA A 543 -16.24 -17.91 30.00
C ALA A 543 -17.44 -17.80 29.03
N GLN A 544 -17.63 -18.79 28.16
CA GLN A 544 -18.78 -18.83 27.26
C GLN A 544 -20.11 -19.01 28.03
N ARG A 545 -20.14 -19.91 29.01
CA ARG A 545 -21.31 -20.08 29.90
C ARG A 545 -21.66 -18.81 30.66
N LEU A 546 -20.64 -18.07 31.12
CA LEU A 546 -20.82 -16.79 31.80
C LEU A 546 -21.42 -15.74 30.85
N GLN A 547 -20.94 -15.66 29.61
CA GLN A 547 -21.48 -14.75 28.59
C GLN A 547 -22.94 -15.08 28.26
N ASP A 548 -23.27 -16.35 28.06
CA ASP A 548 -24.65 -16.79 27.83
C ASP A 548 -25.54 -16.45 29.02
N ARG A 549 -25.03 -16.62 30.27
CA ARG A 549 -25.82 -16.30 31.47
C ARG A 549 -26.04 -14.81 31.65
N LEU A 550 -25.03 -13.99 31.34
CA LEU A 550 -25.15 -12.53 31.34
C LEU A 550 -26.21 -12.06 30.35
N GLN A 551 -26.23 -12.61 29.13
CA GLN A 551 -27.24 -12.27 28.13
C GLN A 551 -28.66 -12.65 28.60
N LEU A 552 -28.82 -13.83 29.20
CA LEU A 552 -30.10 -14.25 29.77
C LEU A 552 -30.53 -13.30 30.91
N THR A 553 -29.65 -13.02 31.87
CA THR A 553 -29.98 -12.09 32.96
C THR A 553 -30.25 -10.67 32.47
N ALA A 554 -29.56 -10.21 31.42
CA ALA A 554 -29.80 -8.89 30.82
C ALA A 554 -31.17 -8.80 30.11
N MET A 555 -31.72 -9.92 29.63
CA MET A 555 -33.07 -9.98 29.08
C MET A 555 -34.15 -10.01 30.18
N GLN A 556 -33.85 -10.55 31.36
CA GLN A 556 -34.79 -10.61 32.49
C GLN A 556 -34.72 -9.39 33.43
N VAL A 557 -33.61 -8.65 33.46
CA VAL A 557 -33.47 -7.43 34.26
C VAL A 557 -33.82 -6.23 33.38
N PRO A 558 -34.94 -5.52 33.62
CA PRO A 558 -35.23 -4.27 32.91
C PRO A 558 -34.09 -3.29 33.15
N SER A 559 -33.55 -2.73 32.06
CA SER A 559 -32.41 -1.84 32.07
C SER A 559 -32.70 -0.55 32.84
N THR A 560 -32.45 -0.53 34.14
CA THR A 560 -32.26 0.72 34.88
C THR A 560 -30.82 1.18 34.65
N GLN A 561 -30.56 1.72 33.47
CA GLN A 561 -29.44 2.66 33.31
C GLN A 561 -29.71 3.84 34.24
N PRO A 562 -28.70 4.41 34.93
CA PRO A 562 -28.90 5.63 35.70
C PRO A 562 -29.38 6.71 34.71
N ALA A 563 -30.59 7.23 34.96
CA ALA A 563 -31.17 8.26 34.12
C ALA A 563 -30.19 9.44 34.07
N VAL A 564 -29.62 9.69 32.89
CA VAL A 564 -29.03 10.99 32.59
C VAL A 564 -30.16 11.99 32.76
N ASP A 565 -29.95 13.04 33.56
CA ASP A 565 -30.99 14.04 33.83
C ASP A 565 -31.70 14.43 32.53
N PRO A 566 -33.05 14.39 32.46
CA PRO A 566 -33.79 14.61 31.22
C PRO A 566 -33.50 15.98 30.59
N VAL A 567 -33.06 16.94 31.40
CA VAL A 567 -32.60 18.27 30.97
C VAL A 567 -31.28 18.17 30.18
N VAL A 568 -30.33 17.35 30.62
CA VAL A 568 -29.03 17.15 29.95
C VAL A 568 -29.22 16.37 28.65
N ALA A 569 -30.07 15.34 28.66
CA ALA A 569 -30.42 14.60 27.45
C ALA A 569 -31.08 15.51 26.39
N ALA A 570 -32.05 16.34 26.79
CA ALA A 570 -32.69 17.29 25.87
C ALA A 570 -31.72 18.37 25.33
N GLN A 571 -30.75 18.82 26.13
CA GLN A 571 -29.70 19.75 25.68
C GLN A 571 -28.76 19.10 24.67
N GLN A 572 -28.37 17.84 24.89
CA GLN A 572 -27.54 17.08 23.95
C GLN A 572 -28.26 16.85 22.61
N GLU A 573 -29.55 16.51 22.64
CA GLU A 573 -30.33 16.36 21.40
C GLU A 573 -30.44 17.67 20.61
N ARG A 574 -30.65 18.81 21.30
CA ARG A 574 -30.66 20.14 20.67
C ARG A 574 -29.32 20.47 20.02
N PHE A 575 -28.21 20.20 20.73
CA PHE A 575 -26.87 20.37 20.17
C PHE A 575 -26.67 19.52 18.91
N GLN A 576 -27.04 18.23 18.94
CA GLN A 576 -26.88 17.35 17.77
C GLN A 576 -27.66 17.86 16.56
N ARG A 577 -28.89 18.35 16.74
CA ARG A 577 -29.69 18.92 15.64
C ARG A 577 -29.01 20.16 15.03
N VAL A 578 -28.61 21.11 15.86
CA VAL A 578 -27.97 22.35 15.39
C VAL A 578 -26.60 22.05 14.77
N ALA A 579 -25.82 21.13 15.35
CA ALA A 579 -24.53 20.73 14.79
C ALA A 579 -24.65 20.09 13.40
N MET A 580 -25.71 19.28 13.18
CA MET A 580 -25.98 18.69 11.86
C MET A 580 -26.40 19.74 10.83
N GLU A 581 -27.23 20.71 11.22
CA GLU A 581 -27.64 21.81 10.34
C GLU A 581 -26.45 22.70 9.94
N VAL A 582 -25.58 23.03 10.92
CA VAL A 582 -24.32 23.74 10.67
C VAL A 582 -23.40 22.94 9.73
N ALA A 583 -23.26 21.63 9.94
CA ALA A 583 -22.43 20.79 9.07
C ALA A 583 -22.96 20.75 7.63
N HIS A 584 -24.28 20.73 7.44
CA HIS A 584 -24.89 20.80 6.11
C HIS A 584 -24.66 22.17 5.45
N GLN A 585 -24.80 23.26 6.20
CA GLN A 585 -24.53 24.62 5.70
C GLN A 585 -23.07 24.84 5.35
N GLU A 586 -22.14 24.32 6.14
CA GLU A 586 -20.71 24.32 5.80
C GLU A 586 -20.43 23.53 4.52
N GLY A 587 -21.05 22.35 4.35
CA GLY A 587 -20.92 21.55 3.12
C GLY A 587 -21.42 22.30 1.89
N ARG A 588 -22.58 22.96 1.99
CA ARG A 588 -23.13 23.80 0.92
C ARG A 588 -22.23 24.99 0.61
N ALA A 589 -21.72 25.68 1.63
CA ALA A 589 -20.79 26.79 1.43
C ALA A 589 -19.50 26.35 0.74
N LYS A 590 -18.93 25.20 1.13
CA LYS A 590 -17.75 24.62 0.46
C LYS A 590 -18.02 24.27 -1.00
N ALA A 591 -19.18 23.71 -1.32
CA ALA A 591 -19.56 23.44 -2.70
C ALA A 591 -19.74 24.73 -3.53
N MET A 592 -20.20 25.82 -2.90
CA MET A 592 -20.36 27.12 -3.56
C MET A 592 -19.04 27.90 -3.71
N LEU A 593 -17.99 27.55 -2.97
CA LEU A 593 -16.74 28.31 -2.89
C LEU A 593 -16.05 28.51 -4.26
N GLU A 594 -16.12 27.51 -5.15
CA GLU A 594 -15.54 27.59 -6.50
C GLU A 594 -16.41 28.40 -7.47
N SER A 595 -17.74 28.30 -7.34
CA SER A 595 -18.70 28.91 -8.28
C SER A 595 -19.14 30.33 -7.91
N ASP A 596 -19.28 30.58 -6.61
CA ASP A 596 -19.75 31.82 -5.97
C ASP A 596 -19.17 31.94 -4.54
N PRO A 597 -17.92 32.39 -4.42
CA PRO A 597 -17.25 32.53 -3.12
C PRO A 597 -17.91 33.60 -2.22
N LYS A 598 -18.53 34.63 -2.81
CA LYS A 598 -19.26 35.65 -2.04
C LYS A 598 -20.54 35.05 -1.43
N GLY A 599 -21.27 34.26 -2.20
CA GLY A 599 -22.43 33.50 -1.71
C GLY A 599 -22.06 32.48 -0.63
N ALA A 600 -20.94 31.79 -0.76
CA ALA A 600 -20.44 30.87 0.26
C ALA A 600 -20.18 31.55 1.61
N ILE A 601 -19.56 32.75 1.61
CA ILE A 601 -19.33 33.54 2.82
C ILE A 601 -20.66 33.96 3.45
N ALA A 602 -21.63 34.41 2.66
CA ALA A 602 -22.95 34.81 3.16
C ALA A 602 -23.68 33.66 3.88
N VAL A 603 -23.63 32.45 3.32
CA VAL A 603 -24.23 31.24 3.94
C VAL A 603 -23.54 30.90 5.27
N LEU A 604 -22.22 31.03 5.36
CA LEU A 604 -21.49 30.79 6.61
C LEU A 604 -21.75 31.86 7.68
N GLU A 605 -21.92 33.12 7.29
CA GLU A 605 -22.30 34.20 8.21
C GLU A 605 -23.73 34.03 8.74
N GLU A 606 -24.64 33.51 7.91
CA GLU A 606 -25.98 33.15 8.32
C GLU A 606 -25.97 31.95 9.30
N ALA A 607 -25.18 30.91 9.01
CA ALA A 607 -24.97 29.78 9.92
C ALA A 607 -24.48 30.22 11.30
N ARG A 608 -23.57 31.19 11.33
CA ARG A 608 -23.03 31.76 12.57
C ARG A 608 -24.12 32.43 13.41
N LYS A 609 -24.99 33.23 12.77
CA LYS A 609 -26.14 33.87 13.44
C LYS A 609 -27.15 32.84 13.94
N GLN A 610 -27.36 31.74 13.21
CA GLN A 610 -28.24 30.65 13.64
C GLN A 610 -27.71 29.96 14.90
N VAL A 611 -26.40 29.72 14.99
CA VAL A 611 -25.77 29.15 16.21
C VAL A 611 -25.86 30.12 17.40
N GLU A 612 -25.72 31.43 17.17
CA GLU A 612 -25.87 32.45 18.22
C GLU A 612 -27.30 32.54 18.74
N THR A 613 -28.30 32.36 17.88
CA THR A 613 -29.73 32.45 18.21
C THR A 613 -30.36 31.14 18.69
N ALA A 614 -29.71 29.99 18.46
CA ALA A 614 -30.21 28.66 18.83
C ALA A 614 -30.29 28.39 20.35
N GLY A 615 -29.78 29.30 21.20
CA GLY A 615 -29.87 29.17 22.66
C GLY A 615 -29.13 27.94 23.22
N LEU A 616 -28.01 27.56 22.58
CA LEU A 616 -27.17 26.44 23.01
C LEU A 616 -26.34 26.80 24.26
N GLU A 617 -25.94 25.79 25.01
CA GLU A 617 -25.01 25.94 26.14
C GLU A 617 -23.69 26.60 25.67
N PRO A 618 -23.10 27.55 26.44
CA PRO A 618 -21.95 28.34 26.00
C PRO A 618 -20.79 27.50 25.43
N ARG A 619 -20.43 26.40 26.11
CA ARG A 619 -19.35 25.51 25.67
C ARG A 619 -19.60 24.90 24.29
N HIS A 620 -20.82 24.44 24.04
CA HIS A 620 -21.21 23.80 22.78
C HIS A 620 -21.36 24.82 21.66
N ARG A 621 -21.89 26.01 21.96
CA ARG A 621 -22.00 27.14 21.04
C ARG A 621 -20.63 27.61 20.58
N ASP A 622 -19.71 27.84 21.51
CA ASP A 622 -18.39 28.41 21.21
C ASP A 622 -17.55 27.45 20.33
N ALA A 623 -17.72 26.13 20.52
CA ALA A 623 -17.09 25.12 19.65
C ALA A 623 -17.61 25.18 18.20
N LEU A 624 -18.92 25.37 18.00
CA LEU A 624 -19.51 25.53 16.67
C LEU A 624 -19.12 26.87 16.01
N LEU A 625 -19.08 27.95 16.79
CA LEU A 625 -18.63 29.26 16.30
C LEU A 625 -17.18 29.25 15.87
N ALA A 626 -16.27 28.65 16.66
CA ALA A 626 -14.85 28.54 16.29
C ALA A 626 -14.63 27.77 14.98
N ARG A 627 -15.49 26.77 14.71
CA ARG A 627 -15.47 26.00 13.46
C ARG A 627 -15.93 26.84 12.27
N LEU A 628 -17.05 27.57 12.42
CA LEU A 628 -17.57 28.48 11.40
C LEU A 628 -16.62 29.65 11.12
N ASP A 629 -15.98 30.21 12.15
CA ASP A 629 -15.00 31.29 12.00
C ASP A 629 -13.76 30.84 11.20
N ARG A 630 -13.31 29.60 11.40
CA ARG A 630 -12.24 29.01 10.56
C ARG A 630 -12.68 28.83 9.11
N ALA A 631 -13.90 28.32 8.89
CA ALA A 631 -14.44 28.16 7.54
C ALA A 631 -14.62 29.51 6.81
N LEU A 632 -15.02 30.56 7.54
CA LEU A 632 -15.10 31.92 7.03
C LEU A 632 -13.72 32.48 6.65
N ALA A 633 -12.69 32.24 7.46
CA ALA A 633 -11.33 32.64 7.15
C ALA A 633 -10.83 31.96 5.86
N GLU A 634 -11.03 30.65 5.72
CA GLU A 634 -10.67 29.90 4.52
C GLU A 634 -11.39 30.41 3.26
N ALA A 635 -12.68 30.74 3.38
CA ALA A 635 -13.47 31.28 2.27
C ALA A 635 -13.01 32.70 1.86
N ARG A 636 -12.65 33.54 2.83
CA ARG A 636 -12.10 34.89 2.57
C ARG A 636 -10.72 34.82 1.92
N ASP A 637 -9.84 33.94 2.40
CA ASP A 637 -8.53 33.70 1.80
C ASP A 637 -8.64 33.24 0.34
N TYR A 638 -9.61 32.37 0.05
CA TYR A 638 -9.87 31.91 -1.32
C TYR A 638 -10.32 33.07 -2.23
N LEU A 639 -11.18 33.95 -1.73
CA LEU A 639 -11.64 35.13 -2.45
C LEU A 639 -10.48 36.08 -2.74
N GLU A 640 -9.59 36.31 -1.77
CA GLU A 640 -8.41 37.18 -1.97
C GLU A 640 -7.46 36.61 -3.02
N LYS A 641 -7.15 35.31 -2.96
CA LYS A 641 -6.24 34.65 -3.90
C LYS A 641 -6.78 34.60 -5.33
N ASN A 642 -8.10 34.44 -5.49
CA ASN A 642 -8.75 34.28 -6.80
C ASN A 642 -9.47 35.53 -7.29
N ARG A 643 -9.26 36.68 -6.64
CA ARG A 643 -10.02 37.92 -6.89
C ARG A 643 -10.09 38.31 -8.37
N LEU A 644 -8.95 38.26 -9.07
CA LEU A 644 -8.87 38.62 -10.49
C LEU A 644 -9.65 37.66 -11.39
N GLU A 645 -9.62 36.36 -11.10
CA GLU A 645 -10.40 35.37 -11.84
C GLU A 645 -11.90 35.53 -11.61
N ILE A 646 -12.29 35.87 -10.38
CA ILE A 646 -13.68 36.11 -10.02
C ILE A 646 -14.20 37.36 -10.73
N GLU A 647 -13.46 38.47 -10.72
CA GLU A 647 -13.82 39.70 -11.44
C GLU A 647 -13.95 39.45 -12.95
N LEU A 648 -13.07 38.63 -13.52
CA LEU A 648 -13.14 38.24 -14.94
C LEU A 648 -14.36 37.35 -15.23
N ARG A 649 -14.66 36.36 -14.37
CA ARG A 649 -15.86 35.52 -14.49
C ARG A 649 -17.14 36.32 -14.35
N GLU A 650 -17.20 37.27 -13.42
CA GLU A 650 -18.34 38.17 -13.24
C GLU A 650 -18.57 39.04 -14.49
N ARG A 651 -17.52 39.60 -15.07
CA ARG A 651 -17.60 40.34 -16.33
C ARG A 651 -18.07 39.45 -17.48
N ASN A 652 -17.54 38.24 -17.61
CA ASN A 652 -17.95 37.30 -18.65
C ASN A 652 -19.43 36.91 -18.50
N ARG A 653 -19.89 36.61 -17.27
CA ARG A 653 -21.32 36.33 -17.00
C ARG A 653 -22.22 37.53 -17.34
N ALA A 654 -21.80 38.75 -17.01
CA ALA A 654 -22.57 39.95 -17.34
C ALA A 654 -22.70 40.13 -18.86
N VAL A 655 -21.62 39.90 -19.61
CA VAL A 655 -21.63 39.93 -21.08
C VAL A 655 -22.54 38.83 -21.64
N GLU A 656 -22.46 37.61 -21.12
CA GLU A 656 -23.33 36.49 -21.52
C GLU A 656 -24.81 36.81 -21.31
N GLN A 657 -25.17 37.37 -20.15
CA GLN A 657 -26.54 37.80 -19.86
C GLN A 657 -27.02 38.88 -20.83
N GLU A 658 -26.18 39.88 -21.11
CA GLU A 658 -26.52 40.93 -22.08
C GLU A 658 -26.74 40.35 -23.49
N VAL A 659 -25.91 39.40 -23.91
CA VAL A 659 -26.07 38.68 -25.18
C VAL A 659 -27.37 37.90 -25.19
N GLN A 660 -27.70 37.20 -24.11
CA GLN A 660 -28.92 36.40 -24.00
C GLN A 660 -30.17 37.29 -24.01
N GLU A 661 -30.18 38.41 -23.28
CA GLU A 661 -31.26 39.41 -23.36
C GLU A 661 -31.40 39.97 -24.78
N ARG A 662 -30.27 40.28 -25.44
CA ARG A 662 -30.26 40.79 -26.82
C ARG A 662 -30.82 39.76 -27.79
N GLN A 663 -30.53 38.47 -27.59
CA GLN A 663 -31.10 37.37 -28.36
C GLN A 663 -32.60 37.23 -28.12
N LEU A 664 -33.06 37.27 -26.86
CA LEU A 664 -34.50 37.25 -26.51
C LEU A 664 -35.25 38.44 -27.11
N ARG A 665 -34.67 39.66 -27.05
CA ARG A 665 -35.23 40.85 -27.71
C ARG A 665 -35.26 40.71 -29.23
N ARG A 666 -34.27 40.05 -29.86
CA ARG A 666 -34.28 39.75 -31.30
C ARG A 666 -35.35 38.71 -31.65
N ALA A 667 -35.46 37.62 -30.91
CA ALA A 667 -36.48 36.59 -31.07
C ALA A 667 -37.90 37.18 -30.90
N GLY A 668 -38.12 37.99 -29.87
CA GLY A 668 -39.39 38.69 -29.63
C GLY A 668 -39.74 39.76 -30.69
N ARG A 669 -38.76 40.26 -31.46
CA ARG A 669 -39.00 41.11 -32.65
C ARG A 669 -39.29 40.28 -33.90
N GLN A 670 -38.61 39.15 -34.09
CA GLN A 670 -38.89 38.23 -35.20
C GLN A 670 -40.28 37.57 -35.07
N GLY A 671 -40.65 37.13 -33.86
CA GLY A 671 -41.99 36.61 -33.58
C GLY A 671 -43.10 37.64 -33.79
N ARG A 672 -42.84 38.94 -33.54
CA ARG A 672 -43.79 40.03 -33.84
C ARG A 672 -43.86 40.43 -35.32
N ARG A 673 -42.82 40.15 -36.11
CA ARG A 673 -42.83 40.35 -37.58
C ARG A 673 -43.49 39.19 -38.33
N ALA A 674 -43.75 38.06 -37.68
CA ALA A 674 -44.24 36.84 -38.32
C ALA A 674 -45.78 36.69 -38.55
N PRO A 675 -46.72 37.60 -38.20
CA PRO A 675 -48.13 37.41 -38.56
C PRO A 675 -48.62 38.14 -39.83
N TRP A 676 -47.75 38.75 -40.65
CA TRP A 676 -48.19 39.51 -41.85
C TRP A 676 -47.66 38.94 -43.18
N GLY A 677 -47.58 37.60 -43.29
CA GLY A 677 -47.07 36.91 -44.48
C GLY A 677 -48.00 35.85 -45.09
N GLY A 678 -49.27 35.78 -44.68
CA GLY A 678 -50.28 34.92 -45.30
C GLY A 678 -51.17 35.74 -46.23
N GLY A 679 -50.76 35.91 -47.50
CA GLY A 679 -51.62 36.44 -48.56
C GLY A 679 -52.90 35.60 -48.66
N ILE A 680 -54.08 36.21 -48.73
CA ILE A 680 -54.66 36.76 -49.96
C ILE A 680 -54.25 35.91 -51.18
N HIS A 681 -55.01 34.83 -51.44
CA HIS A 681 -55.26 34.38 -52.81
C HIS A 681 -56.69 33.86 -52.94
N LYS A 682 -57.32 34.34 -54.01
CA LYS A 682 -58.71 34.22 -54.47
C LYS A 682 -59.18 32.77 -54.66
N GLY A 683 -60.50 32.56 -54.56
CA GLY A 683 -61.23 31.37 -55.02
C GLY A 683 -62.63 31.36 -54.46
#